data_AF-A0A1D3DUC0-F1
#
_entry.id   AF-A0A1D3DUC0-F1
#
_cell.length_a   1.000
_cell.length_b   1.000
_cell.length_c   1.000
_cell.angle_alpha   90.00
_cell.angle_beta   90.00
_cell.angle_gamma   90.00
#
_symmetry.space_group_name_H-M   'P 1'
#
loop_
_entity.id
_entity.type
_entity.pdbx_description
1 polymer ?
#
loop_
_entity_poly.entity_id
_entity_poly.type
_entity_poly.pdbx_seq_one_letter_code
_entity_poly.pdbx_strand_id
1 'polypeptide(L)'
;MVTLRQLQDLRLGKLGTAVDHWEQMVRKLTSLAQGGDGGPNAADFAAKAQTADWKGDNAAVTKAFTTKTAQQFTDILTEARSIHAVLRDAHTALAGHQRALRAAVDRWRGENIAFDGQGRAHRVVRHADNSTPDEAVAPERLQAAATEIASIVEAASETDRIASRALHRHAKSTHDFDETGYRGLKDADRVQGLADLNAALQLAAKGPDMTDAELKRFNTLMRQHRDNPAFAENFATRLNATGTLELWRELAGGPHQGPRPGNLRAELLADTQKFLGTTLATASHGTSPAITKWKSGIIAAGDDRIGGCGPYGFQVTSALMRHGTWDAGFLTSYGTKLIEFERSDPGYGGTKNLWSLSPQQQLDYPRNTSPLTAGDPMHGFLQALSHNPEASLQFFGGRNGGSHGLQMVDNLGYLIGDPGSDARVWPTDFDGRTPGYAHLGSALESATLGYPSDAVNPQPPALGSRQQIEDRADRLALMARLVGHYESTDVIDQQDGIRPSLARMAAGHIDSLNYSVDDFGGSGDHTGRDRLYGLDRYRLADFGRGDSAAFLRALASDQDAFETVSAAQQLYGTSMMATTGHPADAQSIGTHSVYMHGVLDEARSESIGKEFADDATQRNLELQKQAAWRQYVTSAVVGAGVGVGTALVTGTGVGALLIPVAIETAGGAVETHVQTQMMDWLEANKYDNTAEAVAGLDDARAAGERRAMIPLLAWAESQGLSEQQVRDMRDDAESRYGAGRNLSDTDDRRGH
;
A
#
# COMPACT_ATOMS: atom_id res chain seq x y z
N MET A 1 -6.95 -17.40 17.55
CA MET A 1 -6.52 -16.96 16.21
C MET A 1 -6.05 -18.17 15.45
N VAL A 2 -6.31 -18.18 14.15
CA VAL A 2 -5.80 -19.19 13.21
C VAL A 2 -4.28 -18.96 13.07
N THR A 3 -3.48 -20.02 12.99
CA THR A 3 -2.04 -19.92 12.69
C THR A 3 -1.76 -20.18 11.21
N LEU A 4 -0.57 -19.78 10.72
CA LEU A 4 -0.12 -20.11 9.35
C LEU A 4 -0.28 -21.61 9.07
N ARG A 5 0.22 -22.46 9.98
CA ARG A 5 0.15 -23.92 9.79
C ARG A 5 -1.28 -24.42 9.74
N GLN A 6 -2.15 -23.94 10.62
CA GLN A 6 -3.57 -24.32 10.63
C GLN A 6 -4.26 -23.95 9.32
N LEU A 7 -4.00 -22.76 8.77
CA LEU A 7 -4.59 -22.33 7.49
C LEU A 7 -4.01 -23.12 6.31
N GLN A 8 -2.70 -23.36 6.29
CA GLN A 8 -2.03 -24.11 5.23
C GLN A 8 -2.53 -25.56 5.14
N ASP A 9 -2.72 -26.20 6.29
CA ASP A 9 -3.16 -27.60 6.43
C ASP A 9 -4.69 -27.75 6.49
N LEU A 10 -5.43 -26.65 6.40
CA LEU A 10 -6.89 -26.64 6.52
C LEU A 10 -7.52 -27.58 5.48
N ARG A 11 -8.21 -28.61 5.96
CA ARG A 11 -8.89 -29.61 5.13
C ARG A 11 -10.31 -29.17 4.81
N LEU A 12 -10.46 -28.40 3.74
CA LEU A 12 -11.74 -27.83 3.31
C LEU A 12 -12.77 -28.88 2.88
N GLY A 13 -12.36 -30.09 2.50
CA GLY A 13 -13.27 -31.14 2.03
C GLY A 13 -14.37 -31.51 3.02
N LYS A 14 -14.07 -31.62 4.32
CA LYS A 14 -15.10 -31.91 5.34
C LYS A 14 -16.07 -30.75 5.53
N LEU A 15 -15.59 -29.51 5.44
CA LEU A 15 -16.43 -28.33 5.50
C LEU A 15 -17.33 -28.25 4.26
N GLY A 16 -16.82 -28.57 3.07
CA GLY A 16 -17.61 -28.70 1.85
C GLY A 16 -18.73 -29.75 1.98
N THR A 17 -18.42 -30.95 2.49
CA THR A 17 -19.44 -31.97 2.77
C THR A 17 -20.51 -31.48 3.75
N ALA A 18 -20.11 -30.71 4.78
CA ALA A 18 -21.07 -30.12 5.71
C ALA A 18 -21.98 -29.10 5.01
N VAL A 19 -21.44 -28.27 4.12
CA VAL A 19 -22.23 -27.35 3.28
C VAL A 19 -23.27 -28.12 2.47
N ASP A 20 -22.86 -29.17 1.74
CA ASP A 20 -23.76 -29.98 0.91
C ASP A 20 -24.87 -30.65 1.74
N HIS A 21 -24.52 -31.16 2.92
CA HIS A 21 -25.51 -31.77 3.83
C HIS A 21 -26.53 -30.76 4.34
N TRP A 22 -26.08 -29.56 4.72
CA TRP A 22 -26.98 -28.49 5.15
C TRP A 22 -27.84 -27.95 4.00
N GLU A 23 -27.32 -27.91 2.78
CA GLU A 23 -28.11 -27.61 1.59
C GLU A 23 -29.26 -28.62 1.43
N GLN A 24 -28.95 -29.92 1.52
CA GLN A 24 -29.96 -30.97 1.46
C GLN A 24 -30.99 -30.87 2.60
N MET A 25 -30.54 -30.52 3.80
CA MET A 25 -31.43 -30.28 4.94
C MET A 25 -32.40 -29.12 4.66
N VAL A 26 -31.89 -28.00 4.13
CA VAL A 26 -32.73 -26.85 3.73
C VAL A 26 -33.76 -27.26 2.69
N ARG A 27 -33.40 -28.06 1.68
CA ARG A 27 -34.36 -28.55 0.68
C ARG A 27 -35.47 -29.39 1.32
N LYS A 28 -35.11 -30.35 2.17
CA LYS A 28 -36.07 -31.23 2.88
C LYS A 28 -36.99 -30.43 3.81
N LEU A 29 -36.44 -29.50 4.59
CA LEU A 29 -37.22 -28.65 5.49
C LEU A 29 -38.10 -27.67 4.72
N THR A 30 -37.68 -27.23 3.52
CA THR A 30 -38.54 -26.42 2.64
C THR A 30 -39.77 -27.20 2.22
N SER A 31 -39.62 -28.45 1.74
CA SER A 31 -40.75 -29.33 1.45
C SER A 31 -41.68 -29.52 2.65
N LEU A 32 -41.12 -29.79 3.84
CA LEU A 32 -41.93 -30.03 5.04
C LEU A 32 -42.65 -28.78 5.56
N ALA A 33 -42.01 -27.61 5.50
CA ALA A 33 -42.57 -26.37 6.01
C ALA A 33 -43.55 -25.72 5.02
N GLN A 34 -43.17 -25.68 3.73
CA GLN A 34 -43.80 -24.85 2.70
C GLN A 34 -44.43 -25.65 1.56
N GLY A 35 -44.18 -26.96 1.47
CA GLY A 35 -44.65 -27.81 0.37
C GLY A 35 -43.79 -27.70 -0.90
N GLY A 36 -44.35 -28.13 -2.04
CA GLY A 36 -43.73 -28.02 -3.37
C GLY A 36 -43.55 -29.35 -4.11
N ASP A 37 -43.63 -30.48 -3.42
CA ASP A 37 -43.50 -31.84 -3.97
C ASP A 37 -44.83 -32.61 -4.02
N GLY A 38 -45.94 -31.93 -3.74
CA GLY A 38 -47.28 -32.53 -3.66
C GLY A 38 -47.54 -33.35 -2.39
N GLY A 39 -46.58 -33.41 -1.46
CA GLY A 39 -46.73 -34.07 -0.16
C GLY A 39 -47.39 -33.18 0.93
N PRO A 40 -47.77 -33.78 2.07
CA PRO A 40 -48.28 -33.03 3.23
C PRO A 40 -47.20 -32.09 3.79
N ASN A 41 -47.57 -30.84 4.08
CA ASN A 41 -46.67 -29.83 4.63
C ASN A 41 -47.34 -29.01 5.75
N ALA A 42 -46.51 -28.38 6.58
CA ALA A 42 -46.92 -27.68 7.78
C ALA A 42 -47.81 -26.45 7.48
N ALA A 43 -47.49 -25.68 6.44
CA ALA A 43 -48.29 -24.53 6.02
C ALA A 43 -49.73 -24.93 5.65
N ASP A 44 -49.91 -26.00 4.87
CA ASP A 44 -51.21 -26.53 4.50
C ASP A 44 -51.99 -27.05 5.71
N PHE A 45 -51.32 -27.75 6.63
CA PHE A 45 -51.95 -28.20 7.87
C PHE A 45 -52.44 -27.02 8.72
N ALA A 46 -51.64 -25.96 8.86
CA ALA A 46 -52.03 -24.76 9.57
C ALA A 46 -53.23 -24.06 8.91
N ALA A 47 -53.22 -23.89 7.59
CA ALA A 47 -54.32 -23.29 6.85
C ALA A 47 -55.62 -24.09 7.01
N LYS A 48 -55.55 -25.42 6.93
CA LYS A 48 -56.70 -26.31 7.16
C LYS A 48 -57.20 -26.23 8.61
N ALA A 49 -56.31 -26.22 9.60
CA ALA A 49 -56.69 -26.11 11.00
C ALA A 49 -57.35 -24.76 11.32
N GLN A 50 -56.85 -23.67 10.73
CA GLN A 50 -57.43 -22.33 10.90
C GLN A 50 -58.86 -22.26 10.33
N THR A 51 -59.07 -22.82 9.14
CA THR A 51 -60.35 -22.81 8.41
C THR A 51 -61.38 -23.84 8.91
N ALA A 52 -60.96 -24.84 9.70
CA ALA A 52 -61.86 -25.86 10.22
C ALA A 52 -62.90 -25.29 11.22
N ASP A 53 -64.17 -25.63 11.08
CA ASP A 53 -65.25 -25.19 11.99
C ASP A 53 -65.41 -26.11 13.22
N TRP A 54 -64.32 -26.33 13.95
CA TRP A 54 -64.33 -27.13 15.17
C TRP A 54 -64.98 -26.37 16.34
N LYS A 55 -65.76 -27.07 17.18
CA LYS A 55 -66.46 -26.52 18.35
C LYS A 55 -66.01 -27.22 19.65
N GLY A 56 -66.12 -26.51 20.77
CA GLY A 56 -65.76 -27.00 22.12
C GLY A 56 -64.32 -26.64 22.54
N ASP A 57 -63.99 -26.85 23.82
CA ASP A 57 -62.73 -26.40 24.44
C ASP A 57 -61.48 -26.97 23.75
N ASN A 58 -61.54 -28.22 23.28
CA ASN A 58 -60.45 -28.87 22.56
C ASN A 58 -60.16 -28.23 21.19
N ALA A 59 -61.12 -27.52 20.58
CA ALA A 59 -60.91 -26.86 19.29
C ALA A 59 -59.90 -25.70 19.41
N ALA A 60 -59.99 -24.91 20.48
CA ALA A 60 -59.09 -23.77 20.70
C ALA A 60 -57.64 -24.25 20.95
N VAL A 61 -57.48 -25.26 21.81
CA VAL A 61 -56.16 -25.84 22.14
C VAL A 61 -55.52 -26.48 20.91
N THR A 62 -56.28 -27.29 20.15
CA THR A 62 -55.73 -28.00 18.99
C THR A 62 -55.33 -27.05 17.87
N LYS A 63 -56.14 -26.02 17.57
CA LYS A 63 -55.79 -25.01 16.55
C LYS A 63 -54.52 -24.24 16.92
N ALA A 64 -54.41 -23.78 18.17
CA ALA A 64 -53.21 -23.09 18.65
C ALA A 64 -51.98 -24.01 18.61
N PHE A 65 -52.13 -25.27 19.02
CA PHE A 65 -51.05 -26.26 18.95
C PHE A 65 -50.60 -26.53 17.52
N THR A 66 -51.51 -26.77 16.58
CA THR A 66 -51.18 -27.04 15.17
C THR A 66 -50.49 -25.84 14.51
N THR A 67 -51.01 -24.63 14.73
CA THR A 67 -50.41 -23.41 14.15
C THR A 67 -49.03 -23.13 14.75
N LYS A 68 -48.86 -23.30 16.07
CA LYS A 68 -47.54 -23.20 16.71
C LYS A 68 -46.57 -24.25 16.21
N THR A 69 -47.01 -25.50 16.03
CA THR A 69 -46.19 -26.58 15.48
C THR A 69 -45.75 -26.25 14.05
N ALA A 70 -46.65 -25.74 13.21
CA ALA A 70 -46.31 -25.34 11.86
C ALA A 70 -45.31 -24.17 11.82
N GLN A 71 -45.42 -23.23 12.77
CA GLN A 71 -44.43 -22.17 12.93
C GLN A 71 -43.04 -22.75 13.24
N GLN A 72 -42.93 -23.75 14.10
CA GLN A 72 -41.65 -24.41 14.40
C GLN A 72 -40.97 -25.02 13.17
N PHE A 73 -41.72 -25.49 12.18
CA PHE A 73 -41.15 -25.92 10.88
C PHE A 73 -40.60 -24.76 10.06
N THR A 74 -41.17 -23.57 10.19
CA THR A 74 -40.65 -22.35 9.56
C THR A 74 -39.40 -21.84 10.28
N ASP A 75 -39.38 -21.92 11.60
CA ASP A 75 -38.24 -21.48 12.43
C ASP A 75 -37.03 -22.39 12.19
N ILE A 76 -37.20 -23.72 12.23
CA ILE A 76 -36.10 -24.67 11.91
C ILE A 76 -35.59 -24.50 10.47
N LEU A 77 -36.48 -24.19 9.51
CA LEU A 77 -36.07 -23.90 8.13
C LEU A 77 -35.24 -22.61 8.07
N THR A 78 -35.59 -21.58 8.84
CA THR A 78 -34.85 -20.33 8.93
C THR A 78 -33.46 -20.55 9.51
N GLU A 79 -33.37 -21.30 10.60
CA GLU A 79 -32.11 -21.68 11.22
C GLU A 79 -31.23 -22.55 10.31
N ALA A 80 -31.81 -23.56 9.64
CA ALA A 80 -31.08 -24.39 8.68
C ALA A 80 -30.53 -23.56 7.50
N ARG A 81 -31.30 -22.59 6.99
CA ARG A 81 -30.84 -21.66 5.95
C ARG A 81 -29.69 -20.79 6.45
N SER A 82 -29.77 -20.32 7.69
CA SER A 82 -28.71 -19.55 8.33
C SER A 82 -27.40 -20.34 8.44
N ILE A 83 -27.47 -21.55 9.01
CA ILE A 83 -26.31 -22.43 9.16
C ILE A 83 -25.67 -22.73 7.80
N HIS A 84 -26.49 -23.09 6.81
CA HIS A 84 -26.02 -23.34 5.45
C HIS A 84 -25.29 -22.13 4.86
N ALA A 85 -25.89 -20.93 4.94
CA ALA A 85 -25.31 -19.71 4.39
C ALA A 85 -23.96 -19.35 5.06
N VAL A 86 -23.89 -19.43 6.39
CA VAL A 86 -22.65 -19.17 7.15
C VAL A 86 -21.56 -20.17 6.78
N LEU A 87 -21.87 -21.48 6.72
CA LEU A 87 -20.90 -22.51 6.36
C LEU A 87 -20.40 -22.36 4.92
N ARG A 88 -21.29 -22.07 3.96
CA ARG A 88 -20.95 -21.87 2.55
C ARG A 88 -19.99 -20.70 2.37
N ASP A 89 -20.32 -19.56 2.99
CA ASP A 89 -19.51 -18.35 2.89
C ASP A 89 -18.15 -18.55 3.60
N ALA A 90 -18.13 -19.19 4.78
CA ALA A 90 -16.91 -19.53 5.48
C ALA A 90 -16.01 -20.48 4.68
N HIS A 91 -16.59 -21.51 4.04
CA HIS A 91 -15.86 -22.40 3.15
C HIS A 91 -15.20 -21.63 2.01
N THR A 92 -15.96 -20.74 1.36
CA THR A 92 -15.49 -19.95 0.22
C THR A 92 -14.36 -18.99 0.63
N ALA A 93 -14.54 -18.26 1.73
CA ALA A 93 -13.57 -17.30 2.23
C ALA A 93 -12.28 -17.99 2.71
N LEU A 94 -12.37 -19.04 3.53
CA LEU A 94 -11.21 -19.80 4.01
C LEU A 94 -10.43 -20.47 2.86
N ALA A 95 -11.13 -20.93 1.82
CA ALA A 95 -10.48 -21.43 0.60
C ALA A 95 -9.70 -20.33 -0.13
N GLY A 96 -10.26 -19.12 -0.20
CA GLY A 96 -9.58 -17.93 -0.71
C GLY A 96 -8.29 -17.63 0.05
N HIS A 97 -8.40 -17.52 1.38
CA HIS A 97 -7.26 -17.22 2.26
C HIS A 97 -6.16 -18.30 2.20
N GLN A 98 -6.54 -19.59 2.16
CA GLN A 98 -5.57 -20.67 2.01
C GLN A 98 -4.81 -20.59 0.67
N ARG A 99 -5.49 -20.26 -0.44
CA ARG A 99 -4.83 -20.06 -1.74
C ARG A 99 -3.90 -18.87 -1.71
N ALA A 100 -4.33 -17.74 -1.16
CA ALA A 100 -3.49 -16.54 -0.99
C ALA A 100 -2.25 -16.85 -0.16
N LEU A 101 -2.40 -17.58 0.96
CA LEU A 101 -1.30 -18.00 1.81
C LEU A 101 -0.30 -18.86 1.04
N ARG A 102 -0.77 -19.87 0.30
CA ARG A 102 0.12 -20.75 -0.50
C ARG A 102 0.87 -19.97 -1.56
N ALA A 103 0.19 -19.10 -2.29
CA ALA A 103 0.81 -18.25 -3.30
C ALA A 103 1.88 -17.32 -2.68
N ALA A 104 1.59 -16.71 -1.53
CA ALA A 104 2.56 -15.88 -0.82
C ALA A 104 3.77 -16.70 -0.35
N VAL A 105 3.54 -17.85 0.30
CA VAL A 105 4.63 -18.73 0.76
C VAL A 105 5.50 -19.22 -0.41
N ASP A 106 4.90 -19.61 -1.53
CA ASP A 106 5.65 -20.09 -2.70
C ASP A 106 6.47 -18.96 -3.35
N ARG A 107 5.91 -17.74 -3.43
CA ARG A 107 6.64 -16.55 -3.90
C ARG A 107 7.84 -16.24 -3.02
N TRP A 108 7.62 -16.12 -1.70
CA TRP A 108 8.68 -15.84 -0.73
C TRP A 108 9.74 -16.95 -0.67
N ARG A 109 9.36 -18.20 -0.90
CA ARG A 109 10.32 -19.31 -1.04
C ARG A 109 11.21 -19.15 -2.27
N GLY A 110 10.68 -18.62 -3.37
CA GLY A 110 11.48 -18.24 -4.55
C GLY A 110 12.60 -17.25 -4.22
N GLU A 111 12.44 -16.50 -3.13
CA GLU A 111 13.42 -15.53 -2.60
C GLU A 111 14.22 -16.07 -1.39
N ASN A 112 14.26 -17.38 -1.20
CA ASN A 112 14.94 -18.05 -0.07
C ASN A 112 14.38 -17.68 1.32
N ILE A 113 13.10 -17.28 1.41
CA ILE A 113 12.39 -17.01 2.67
C ILE A 113 11.42 -18.15 3.00
N ALA A 114 11.47 -18.63 4.24
CA ALA A 114 10.53 -19.58 4.81
C ALA A 114 9.86 -19.01 6.06
N PHE A 115 8.81 -19.70 6.54
CA PHE A 115 8.04 -19.26 7.68
C PHE A 115 7.95 -20.37 8.72
N ASP A 116 8.02 -19.99 9.99
CA ASP A 116 7.72 -20.92 11.08
C ASP A 116 6.20 -21.13 11.22
N GLY A 117 5.79 -22.02 12.14
CA GLY A 117 4.37 -22.30 12.35
C GLY A 117 3.54 -21.11 12.85
N GLN A 118 4.19 -20.04 13.33
CA GLN A 118 3.59 -18.80 13.80
C GLN A 118 3.60 -17.69 12.73
N GLY A 119 4.17 -17.96 11.56
CA GLY A 119 4.27 -16.98 10.48
C GLY A 119 5.49 -16.06 10.58
N ARG A 120 6.46 -16.35 11.45
CA ARG A 120 7.71 -15.59 11.48
C ARG A 120 8.56 -15.99 10.27
N ALA A 121 8.90 -15.00 9.46
CA ALA A 121 9.80 -15.20 8.34
C ALA A 121 11.22 -15.50 8.86
N HIS A 122 11.89 -16.44 8.22
CA HIS A 122 13.31 -16.72 8.42
C HIS A 122 13.91 -17.17 7.09
N ARG A 123 15.22 -17.00 6.98
CA ARG A 123 15.99 -17.46 5.83
C ARG A 123 15.99 -18.98 5.71
N VAL A 124 15.91 -19.49 4.48
CA VAL A 124 16.22 -20.89 4.17
C VAL A 124 17.73 -21.05 4.04
N VAL A 125 18.35 -21.81 4.95
CA VAL A 125 19.78 -22.17 4.88
C VAL A 125 19.91 -23.49 4.11
N ARG A 126 20.66 -23.53 3.02
CA ARG A 126 20.99 -24.78 2.32
C ARG A 126 22.41 -25.17 2.68
N HIS A 127 22.58 -26.22 3.49
CA HIS A 127 23.88 -26.82 3.70
C HIS A 127 24.31 -27.61 2.45
N ALA A 128 24.91 -26.93 1.48
CA ALA A 128 25.71 -27.57 0.44
C ALA A 128 27.19 -27.59 0.87
N ASP A 129 27.84 -28.72 0.60
CA ASP A 129 29.28 -28.96 0.76
C ASP A 129 30.11 -27.82 0.13
N ASN A 130 30.88 -27.12 0.96
CA ASN A 130 32.02 -26.24 0.63
C ASN A 130 31.92 -25.32 -0.60
N SER A 131 30.78 -24.70 -0.86
CA SER A 131 30.68 -23.66 -1.89
C SER A 131 29.90 -22.46 -1.39
N THR A 132 30.62 -21.33 -1.29
CA THR A 132 30.17 -19.94 -1.01
C THR A 132 29.42 -19.67 0.32
N PRO A 133 29.67 -18.54 1.01
CA PRO A 133 28.81 -18.10 2.10
C PRO A 133 27.37 -17.93 1.62
N ASP A 134 26.44 -18.49 2.37
CA ASP A 134 25.02 -18.53 2.05
C ASP A 134 24.43 -17.09 2.16
N GLU A 135 24.03 -16.45 1.03
CA GLU A 135 23.55 -15.04 0.93
C GLU A 135 22.51 -14.66 2.00
N ALA A 136 22.75 -13.62 2.82
CA ALA A 136 21.83 -13.19 3.87
C ALA A 136 20.45 -12.72 3.32
N VAL A 137 19.36 -13.08 4.01
CA VAL A 137 18.02 -12.53 3.73
C VAL A 137 17.82 -11.28 4.59
N ALA A 138 17.44 -10.18 3.96
CA ALA A 138 17.15 -8.92 4.62
C ALA A 138 16.09 -9.01 5.73
N PRO A 139 16.30 -8.45 6.93
CA PRO A 139 15.26 -8.27 7.94
C PRO A 139 13.98 -7.61 7.39
N GLU A 140 14.08 -6.75 6.38
CA GLU A 140 13.02 -5.95 5.79
C GLU A 140 12.22 -6.79 4.80
N ARG A 141 12.89 -7.66 4.03
CA ARG A 141 12.20 -8.69 3.24
C ARG A 141 11.55 -9.71 4.16
N LEU A 142 12.22 -10.11 5.24
CA LEU A 142 11.62 -10.96 6.29
C LEU A 142 10.40 -10.27 6.92
N GLN A 143 10.46 -8.97 7.18
CA GLN A 143 9.38 -8.20 7.78
C GLN A 143 8.23 -7.99 6.80
N ALA A 144 8.49 -7.67 5.54
CA ALA A 144 7.48 -7.56 4.48
C ALA A 144 6.77 -8.92 4.29
N ALA A 145 7.54 -10.00 4.24
CA ALA A 145 7.05 -11.37 4.18
C ALA A 145 6.18 -11.71 5.40
N ALA A 146 6.66 -11.41 6.62
CA ALA A 146 5.92 -11.63 7.84
C ALA A 146 4.63 -10.80 7.90
N THR A 147 4.67 -9.55 7.42
CA THR A 147 3.52 -8.64 7.37
C THR A 147 2.45 -9.14 6.42
N GLU A 148 2.85 -9.61 5.23
CA GLU A 148 1.92 -10.18 4.27
C GLU A 148 1.23 -11.42 4.83
N ILE A 149 2.02 -12.36 5.36
CA ILE A 149 1.53 -13.60 5.96
C ILE A 149 0.60 -13.28 7.14
N ALA A 150 0.99 -12.34 8.01
CA ALA A 150 0.17 -11.91 9.13
C ALA A 150 -1.17 -11.34 8.67
N SER A 151 -1.20 -10.56 7.58
CA SER A 151 -2.46 -9.99 7.05
C SER A 151 -3.41 -11.07 6.53
N ILE A 152 -2.90 -12.09 5.81
CA ILE A 152 -3.69 -13.22 5.30
C ILE A 152 -4.22 -14.07 6.47
N VAL A 153 -3.37 -14.38 7.44
CA VAL A 153 -3.73 -15.17 8.63
C VAL A 153 -4.74 -14.43 9.50
N GLU A 154 -4.63 -13.11 9.60
CA GLU A 154 -5.59 -12.26 10.30
C GLU A 154 -6.96 -12.27 9.61
N ALA A 155 -7.01 -12.12 8.28
CA ALA A 155 -8.26 -12.19 7.52
C ALA A 155 -8.95 -13.57 7.65
N ALA A 156 -8.16 -14.64 7.68
CA ALA A 156 -8.66 -15.98 7.96
C ALA A 156 -9.17 -16.15 9.40
N SER A 157 -8.45 -15.59 10.38
CA SER A 157 -8.86 -15.58 11.79
C SER A 157 -10.19 -14.85 12.00
N GLU A 158 -10.40 -13.76 11.27
CA GLU A 158 -11.64 -13.00 11.32
C GLU A 158 -12.82 -13.79 10.72
N THR A 159 -12.60 -14.43 9.57
CA THR A 159 -13.57 -15.34 8.95
C THR A 159 -13.99 -16.46 9.92
N ASP A 160 -13.02 -17.11 10.57
CA ASP A 160 -13.24 -18.16 11.57
C ASP A 160 -14.02 -17.64 12.78
N ARG A 161 -13.63 -16.47 13.32
CA ARG A 161 -14.30 -15.82 14.46
C ARG A 161 -15.77 -15.55 14.16
N ILE A 162 -16.07 -14.94 13.02
CA ILE A 162 -17.44 -14.59 12.62
C ILE A 162 -18.28 -15.86 12.44
N ALA A 163 -17.76 -16.85 11.70
CA ALA A 163 -18.44 -18.11 11.45
C ALA A 163 -18.70 -18.87 12.76
N SER A 164 -17.68 -18.99 13.61
CA SER A 164 -17.76 -19.67 14.89
C SER A 164 -18.79 -19.04 15.80
N ARG A 165 -18.77 -17.71 15.99
CA ARG A 165 -19.78 -17.01 16.82
C ARG A 165 -21.19 -17.17 16.26
N ALA A 166 -21.35 -17.12 14.95
CA ALA A 166 -22.65 -17.32 14.30
C ALA A 166 -23.19 -18.74 14.54
N LEU A 167 -22.37 -19.77 14.38
CA LEU A 167 -22.77 -21.16 14.60
C LEU A 167 -23.02 -21.48 16.08
N HIS A 168 -22.20 -20.95 17.00
CA HIS A 168 -22.43 -21.12 18.44
C HIS A 168 -23.73 -20.49 18.91
N ARG A 169 -24.21 -19.41 18.27
CA ARG A 169 -25.52 -18.83 18.57
C ARG A 169 -26.64 -19.83 18.29
N HIS A 170 -26.61 -20.48 17.12
CA HIS A 170 -27.57 -21.52 16.75
C HIS A 170 -27.54 -22.71 17.72
N ALA A 171 -26.37 -23.03 18.27
CA ALA A 171 -26.22 -24.10 19.25
C ALA A 171 -26.62 -23.73 20.70
N LYS A 172 -27.01 -22.48 20.99
CA LYS A 172 -27.21 -22.00 22.38
C LYS A 172 -28.52 -22.49 22.99
N SER A 173 -29.56 -22.65 22.19
CA SER A 173 -30.88 -23.09 22.65
C SER A 173 -31.01 -24.61 22.54
N THR A 174 -31.47 -25.27 23.60
CA THR A 174 -31.76 -26.71 23.61
C THR A 174 -33.19 -27.05 23.20
N HIS A 175 -34.11 -26.08 23.22
CA HIS A 175 -35.54 -26.34 23.15
C HIS A 175 -36.31 -25.51 22.11
N ASP A 176 -35.72 -24.43 21.61
CA ASP A 176 -36.35 -23.51 20.65
C ASP A 176 -35.40 -23.21 19.48
N PHE A 177 -35.94 -23.17 18.26
CA PHE A 177 -35.21 -22.76 17.05
C PHE A 177 -35.11 -21.23 16.94
N ASP A 178 -34.00 -20.72 16.41
CA ASP A 178 -33.82 -19.27 16.22
C ASP A 178 -34.70 -18.77 15.06
N GLU A 179 -35.70 -17.95 15.39
CA GLU A 179 -36.55 -17.26 14.40
C GLU A 179 -35.77 -16.20 13.60
N THR A 180 -34.57 -15.84 14.06
CA THR A 180 -33.65 -14.91 13.39
C THR A 180 -32.46 -15.65 12.77
N GLY A 181 -32.41 -15.67 11.44
CA GLY A 181 -31.29 -16.25 10.69
C GLY A 181 -30.30 -15.21 10.17
N TYR A 182 -29.09 -15.66 9.84
CA TYR A 182 -28.12 -14.90 9.06
C TYR A 182 -28.27 -15.22 7.57
N ARG A 183 -28.08 -14.21 6.71
CA ARG A 183 -28.06 -14.42 5.25
C ARG A 183 -26.69 -14.89 4.72
N GLY A 184 -25.68 -14.96 5.60
CA GLY A 184 -24.29 -15.25 5.27
C GLY A 184 -23.33 -14.58 6.25
N LEU A 185 -22.02 -14.68 6.00
CA LEU A 185 -21.00 -14.14 6.91
C LEU A 185 -21.09 -12.62 7.09
N LYS A 186 -21.36 -11.87 6.03
CA LYS A 186 -21.47 -10.40 6.08
C LYS A 186 -22.60 -9.93 7.01
N ASP A 187 -23.73 -10.64 7.01
CA ASP A 187 -24.86 -10.30 7.88
C ASP A 187 -24.57 -10.73 9.33
N ALA A 188 -23.90 -11.88 9.50
CA ALA A 188 -23.46 -12.34 10.81
C ALA A 188 -22.47 -11.36 11.45
N ASP A 189 -21.49 -10.88 10.70
CA ASP A 189 -20.54 -9.87 11.15
C ASP A 189 -21.27 -8.59 11.56
N ARG A 190 -22.13 -8.03 10.69
CA ARG A 190 -22.96 -6.85 10.99
C ARG A 190 -23.70 -6.98 12.34
N VAL A 191 -24.35 -8.12 12.59
CA VAL A 191 -25.09 -8.37 13.84
C VAL A 191 -24.15 -8.48 15.04
N GLN A 192 -23.00 -9.15 14.88
CA GLN A 192 -22.00 -9.27 15.93
C GLN A 192 -21.42 -7.91 16.34
N GLY A 193 -21.10 -7.05 15.37
CA GLY A 193 -20.68 -5.68 15.61
C GLY A 193 -21.71 -4.91 16.45
N LEU A 194 -22.98 -4.93 16.05
CA LEU A 194 -24.04 -4.26 16.82
C LEU A 194 -24.20 -4.82 18.25
N ALA A 195 -23.97 -6.12 18.45
CA ALA A 195 -24.01 -6.74 19.77
C ALA A 195 -22.85 -6.27 20.67
N ASP A 196 -21.68 -6.07 20.10
CA ASP A 196 -20.46 -5.68 20.83
C ASP A 196 -20.32 -4.15 20.99
N LEU A 197 -21.09 -3.36 20.22
CA LEU A 197 -21.08 -1.89 20.21
C LEU A 197 -21.21 -1.27 21.61
N ASN A 198 -22.17 -1.73 22.41
CA ASN A 198 -22.40 -1.15 23.74
C ASN A 198 -21.20 -1.38 24.67
N ALA A 199 -20.49 -2.51 24.55
CA ALA A 199 -19.29 -2.77 25.34
C ALA A 199 -18.14 -1.85 24.92
N ALA A 200 -17.97 -1.60 23.62
CA ALA A 200 -16.98 -0.66 23.12
C ALA A 200 -17.25 0.78 23.60
N LEU A 201 -18.52 1.22 23.56
CA LEU A 201 -18.91 2.55 24.04
C LEU A 201 -18.77 2.70 25.57
N GLN A 202 -19.08 1.66 26.34
CA GLN A 202 -18.87 1.66 27.79
C GLN A 202 -17.39 1.76 28.16
N LEU A 203 -16.50 1.12 27.39
CA LEU A 203 -15.06 1.27 27.55
C LEU A 203 -14.64 2.68 27.17
N ALA A 204 -15.03 3.17 25.97
CA ALA A 204 -14.72 4.52 25.50
C ALA A 204 -15.16 5.61 26.49
N ALA A 205 -16.32 5.47 27.14
CA ALA A 205 -16.81 6.41 28.14
C ALA A 205 -15.93 6.52 29.40
N LYS A 206 -15.03 5.56 29.65
CA LYS A 206 -14.02 5.65 30.71
C LYS A 206 -12.81 6.50 30.31
N GLY A 207 -12.61 6.74 29.02
CA GLY A 207 -11.48 7.51 28.49
C GLY A 207 -10.13 7.12 29.14
N PRO A 208 -9.41 8.06 29.79
CA PRO A 208 -8.11 7.80 30.38
C PRO A 208 -8.16 6.85 31.59
N ASP A 209 -9.33 6.64 32.21
CA ASP A 209 -9.51 5.74 33.37
C ASP A 209 -9.55 4.25 32.98
N MET A 210 -9.50 3.91 31.69
CA MET A 210 -9.37 2.51 31.27
C MET A 210 -8.06 1.91 31.77
N THR A 211 -8.16 0.82 32.55
CA THR A 211 -7.00 0.00 32.91
C THR A 211 -6.34 -0.63 31.67
N ASP A 212 -5.11 -1.13 31.77
CA ASP A 212 -4.44 -1.81 30.64
C ASP A 212 -5.22 -3.02 30.13
N ALA A 213 -5.88 -3.76 31.02
CA ALA A 213 -6.75 -4.87 30.64
C ALA A 213 -8.00 -4.41 29.87
N GLU A 214 -8.57 -3.28 30.27
CA GLU A 214 -9.71 -2.67 29.60
C GLU A 214 -9.34 -2.03 28.27
N LEU A 215 -8.19 -1.37 28.16
CA LEU A 215 -7.69 -0.83 26.91
C LEU A 215 -7.35 -1.96 25.93
N LYS A 216 -6.75 -3.06 26.40
CA LYS A 216 -6.55 -4.27 25.60
C LYS A 216 -7.88 -4.86 25.10
N ARG A 217 -8.91 -4.87 25.95
CA ARG A 217 -10.26 -5.29 25.55
C ARG A 217 -10.87 -4.33 24.52
N PHE A 218 -10.70 -3.03 24.70
CA PHE A 218 -11.13 -2.01 23.74
C PHE A 218 -10.46 -2.23 22.38
N ASN A 219 -9.13 -2.36 22.35
CA ASN A 219 -8.37 -2.66 21.13
C ASN A 219 -8.83 -3.94 20.47
N THR A 220 -9.16 -4.98 21.25
CA THR A 220 -9.69 -6.23 20.70
C THR A 220 -11.03 -6.00 19.99
N LEU A 221 -11.94 -5.23 20.57
CA LEU A 221 -13.24 -4.91 19.97
C LEU A 221 -13.07 -4.07 18.71
N MET A 222 -12.26 -3.01 18.77
CA MET A 222 -11.99 -2.15 17.63
C MET A 222 -11.32 -2.92 16.50
N ARG A 223 -10.33 -3.78 16.80
CA ARG A 223 -9.67 -4.65 15.82
C ARG A 223 -10.67 -5.61 15.16
N GLN A 224 -11.53 -6.27 15.92
CA GLN A 224 -12.48 -7.26 15.41
C GLN A 224 -13.58 -6.66 14.53
N HIS A 225 -13.90 -5.38 14.72
CA HIS A 225 -15.00 -4.72 14.01
C HIS A 225 -14.53 -3.53 13.18
N ARG A 226 -13.23 -3.42 12.91
CA ARG A 226 -12.61 -2.29 12.19
C ARG A 226 -13.20 -2.08 10.80
N ASP A 227 -13.53 -3.17 10.12
CA ASP A 227 -14.07 -3.23 8.76
C ASP A 227 -15.59 -3.50 8.73
N ASN A 228 -16.26 -3.48 9.89
CA ASN A 228 -17.70 -3.66 10.01
C ASN A 228 -18.42 -2.31 9.95
N PRO A 229 -19.09 -1.95 8.84
CA PRO A 229 -19.64 -0.61 8.66
C PRO A 229 -20.75 -0.28 9.66
N ALA A 230 -21.52 -1.28 10.10
CA ALA A 230 -22.58 -1.07 11.07
C ALA A 230 -22.03 -0.76 12.46
N PHE A 231 -20.97 -1.44 12.89
CA PHE A 231 -20.27 -1.10 14.14
C PHE A 231 -19.61 0.27 14.04
N ALA A 232 -18.79 0.48 13.00
CA ALA A 232 -18.00 1.68 12.80
C ALA A 232 -18.85 2.95 12.77
N GLU A 233 -19.92 2.96 11.95
CA GLU A 233 -20.82 4.10 11.83
C GLU A 233 -21.56 4.39 13.15
N ASN A 234 -22.09 3.35 13.82
CA ASN A 234 -22.80 3.53 15.08
C ASN A 234 -21.86 3.96 16.22
N PHE A 235 -20.61 3.50 16.22
CA PHE A 235 -19.61 3.89 17.21
C PHE A 235 -19.26 5.38 17.04
N ALA A 236 -18.88 5.80 15.82
CA ALA A 236 -18.53 7.19 15.51
C ALA A 236 -19.69 8.16 15.79
N THR A 237 -20.90 7.82 15.34
CA THR A 237 -22.07 8.70 15.50
C THR A 237 -22.54 8.82 16.95
N ARG A 238 -22.41 7.77 17.77
CA ARG A 238 -22.74 7.83 19.20
C ARG A 238 -21.72 8.60 20.02
N LEU A 239 -20.43 8.53 19.66
CA LEU A 239 -19.42 9.42 20.22
C LEU A 239 -19.59 10.86 19.76
N ASN A 240 -20.15 11.09 18.58
CA ASN A 240 -20.18 12.36 17.86
C ASN A 240 -18.77 12.91 17.56
N ALA A 241 -18.68 14.02 16.82
CA ALA A 241 -17.38 14.57 16.40
C ALA A 241 -16.52 14.99 17.60
N THR A 242 -17.06 15.84 18.49
CA THR A 242 -16.36 16.33 19.68
C THR A 242 -15.95 15.18 20.60
N GLY A 243 -16.85 14.24 20.91
CA GLY A 243 -16.51 13.10 21.76
C GLY A 243 -15.48 12.15 21.14
N THR A 244 -15.41 12.05 19.80
CA THR A 244 -14.35 11.30 19.12
C THR A 244 -12.98 11.95 19.34
N LEU A 245 -12.89 13.28 19.17
CA LEU A 245 -11.64 14.02 19.34
C LEU A 245 -11.21 14.06 20.81
N GLU A 246 -12.15 14.26 21.73
CA GLU A 246 -11.89 14.25 23.17
C GLU A 246 -11.40 12.88 23.65
N LEU A 247 -12.02 11.79 23.19
CA LEU A 247 -11.61 10.42 23.52
C LEU A 247 -10.13 10.20 23.17
N TRP A 248 -9.72 10.50 21.93
CA TRP A 248 -8.33 10.29 21.54
C TRP A 248 -7.37 11.23 22.29
N ARG A 249 -7.70 12.52 22.37
CA ARG A 249 -6.89 13.50 23.10
C ARG A 249 -6.62 13.02 24.54
N GLU A 250 -7.63 12.57 25.25
CA GLU A 250 -7.50 12.12 26.65
C GLU A 250 -6.68 10.84 26.77
N LEU A 251 -6.91 9.86 25.89
CA LEU A 251 -6.14 8.61 25.87
C LEU A 251 -4.67 8.83 25.55
N ALA A 252 -4.38 9.74 24.61
CA ALA A 252 -3.04 9.99 24.10
C ALA A 252 -2.14 10.80 25.05
N GLY A 253 -2.68 11.39 26.12
CA GLY A 253 -1.92 12.11 27.13
C GLY A 253 -2.65 13.36 27.67
N GLY A 254 -3.63 13.90 26.95
CA GLY A 254 -4.39 15.07 27.39
C GLY A 254 -3.48 16.28 27.70
N PRO A 255 -3.74 17.05 28.78
CA PRO A 255 -2.85 18.11 29.26
C PRO A 255 -1.64 17.58 30.06
N HIS A 256 -1.49 16.27 30.23
CA HIS A 256 -0.44 15.63 31.02
C HIS A 256 0.54 14.86 30.13
N GLN A 257 1.73 14.55 30.67
CA GLN A 257 2.71 13.77 29.93
C GLN A 257 2.19 12.35 29.68
N GLY A 258 2.12 11.96 28.40
CA GLY A 258 1.77 10.59 28.00
C GLY A 258 2.75 9.54 28.54
N PRO A 259 2.34 8.25 28.59
CA PRO A 259 3.21 7.15 28.99
C PRO A 259 4.48 7.09 28.14
N ARG A 260 5.62 6.81 28.80
CA ARG A 260 6.93 6.71 28.14
C ARG A 260 6.96 5.54 27.14
N PRO A 261 7.70 5.67 26.02
CA PRO A 261 7.94 4.56 25.10
C PRO A 261 8.48 3.31 25.81
N GLY A 262 8.13 2.12 25.31
CA GLY A 262 8.59 0.83 25.84
C GLY A 262 7.84 0.34 27.08
N ASN A 263 6.78 1.03 27.52
CA ASN A 263 5.86 0.48 28.51
C ASN A 263 4.60 -0.11 27.85
N LEU A 264 3.96 -1.06 28.53
CA LEU A 264 2.76 -1.76 28.04
C LEU A 264 1.64 -0.78 27.65
N ARG A 265 1.46 0.31 28.40
CA ARG A 265 0.42 1.29 28.10
C ARG A 265 0.64 1.99 26.76
N ALA A 266 1.88 2.39 26.46
CA ALA A 266 2.22 3.04 25.21
C ALA A 266 2.03 2.10 24.01
N GLU A 267 2.36 0.81 24.15
CA GLU A 267 2.07 -0.21 23.14
C GLU A 267 0.56 -0.37 22.91
N LEU A 268 -0.22 -0.44 24.00
CA LEU A 268 -1.68 -0.50 23.89
C LEU A 268 -2.28 0.78 23.28
N LEU A 269 -1.68 1.96 23.50
CA LEU A 269 -2.13 3.20 22.87
C LEU A 269 -1.76 3.28 21.39
N ALA A 270 -0.63 2.70 20.96
CA ALA A 270 -0.31 2.53 19.54
C ALA A 270 -1.35 1.63 18.85
N ASP A 271 -1.69 0.50 19.48
CA ASP A 271 -2.79 -0.37 19.02
C ASP A 271 -4.13 0.40 18.99
N THR A 272 -4.39 1.23 20.00
CA THR A 272 -5.60 2.05 20.06
C THR A 272 -5.66 3.01 18.88
N GLN A 273 -4.60 3.78 18.63
CA GLN A 273 -4.51 4.73 17.52
C GLN A 273 -4.80 4.04 16.18
N LYS A 274 -4.18 2.87 15.96
CA LYS A 274 -4.37 2.06 14.75
C LYS A 274 -5.80 1.52 14.61
N PHE A 275 -6.33 0.84 15.62
CA PHE A 275 -7.63 0.18 15.51
C PHE A 275 -8.80 1.17 15.59
N LEU A 276 -8.69 2.23 16.39
CA LEU A 276 -9.65 3.33 16.38
C LEU A 276 -9.60 4.06 15.03
N GLY A 277 -8.41 4.43 14.55
CA GLY A 277 -8.23 5.10 13.26
C GLY A 277 -8.84 4.33 12.10
N THR A 278 -8.52 3.04 11.97
CA THR A 278 -9.09 2.16 10.93
C THR A 278 -10.61 1.99 11.04
N THR A 279 -11.15 1.90 12.26
CA THR A 279 -12.61 1.87 12.47
C THR A 279 -13.28 3.18 12.03
N LEU A 280 -12.69 4.33 12.34
CA LEU A 280 -13.20 5.63 11.92
C LEU A 280 -13.06 5.84 10.41
N ALA A 281 -11.99 5.31 9.80
CA ALA A 281 -11.83 5.26 8.35
C ALA A 281 -12.99 4.51 7.70
N THR A 282 -13.34 3.32 8.19
CA THR A 282 -14.53 2.57 7.73
C THR A 282 -15.83 3.35 7.98
N ALA A 283 -15.97 4.02 9.12
CA ALA A 283 -17.15 4.85 9.39
C ALA A 283 -17.29 6.00 8.37
N SER A 284 -16.18 6.60 7.93
CA SER A 284 -16.20 7.75 7.03
C SER A 284 -16.84 7.45 5.65
N HIS A 285 -16.84 6.19 5.21
CA HIS A 285 -17.53 5.75 3.98
C HIS A 285 -19.07 5.71 4.12
N GLY A 286 -19.59 5.83 5.33
CA GLY A 286 -21.03 5.88 5.58
C GLY A 286 -21.67 7.13 4.98
N THR A 287 -22.94 6.99 4.57
CA THR A 287 -23.73 8.06 3.92
C THR A 287 -25.00 8.43 4.68
N SER A 288 -25.22 7.89 5.88
CA SER A 288 -26.37 8.28 6.69
C SER A 288 -26.30 9.75 7.11
N PRO A 289 -27.45 10.38 7.45
CA PRO A 289 -27.45 11.75 7.95
C PRO A 289 -26.60 11.92 9.23
N ALA A 290 -26.58 10.89 10.09
CA ALA A 290 -25.83 10.93 11.35
C ALA A 290 -24.32 10.93 11.11
N ILE A 291 -23.83 10.07 10.22
CA ILE A 291 -22.41 10.01 9.89
C ILE A 291 -21.96 11.20 9.04
N THR A 292 -22.83 11.72 8.17
CA THR A 292 -22.58 12.98 7.46
C THR A 292 -22.39 14.14 8.43
N LYS A 293 -23.23 14.23 9.48
CA LYS A 293 -23.08 15.21 10.56
C LYS A 293 -21.80 14.99 11.38
N TRP A 294 -21.40 13.73 11.61
CA TRP A 294 -20.13 13.42 12.26
C TRP A 294 -18.95 13.89 11.40
N LYS A 295 -18.91 13.57 10.10
CA LYS A 295 -17.87 14.00 9.16
C LYS A 295 -17.71 15.53 9.12
N SER A 296 -18.83 16.24 8.94
CA SER A 296 -18.80 17.70 8.92
C SER A 296 -18.41 18.29 10.28
N GLY A 297 -18.84 17.67 11.38
CA GLY A 297 -18.44 18.07 12.73
C GLY A 297 -16.94 17.91 13.00
N ILE A 298 -16.31 16.82 12.51
CA ILE A 298 -14.86 16.62 12.65
C ILE A 298 -14.09 17.70 11.87
N ILE A 299 -14.51 17.98 10.64
CA ILE A 299 -13.89 19.02 9.81
C ILE A 299 -14.08 20.41 10.43
N ALA A 300 -15.28 20.71 10.91
CA ALA A 300 -15.61 22.00 11.53
C ALA A 300 -14.91 22.23 12.87
N ALA A 301 -14.54 21.17 13.60
CA ALA A 301 -13.77 21.27 14.83
C ALA A 301 -12.25 21.36 14.58
N GLY A 302 -11.80 21.37 13.31
CA GLY A 302 -10.38 21.33 12.95
C GLY A 302 -9.57 22.51 13.50
N ASP A 303 -10.13 23.72 13.37
CA ASP A 303 -9.56 24.99 13.85
C ASP A 303 -9.89 25.29 15.32
N ASP A 304 -10.73 24.46 15.96
CA ASP A 304 -11.02 24.55 17.39
C ASP A 304 -9.96 23.83 18.24
N ARG A 305 -9.68 24.38 19.43
CA ARG A 305 -8.86 23.69 20.44
C ARG A 305 -9.69 22.69 21.23
N ILE A 306 -9.24 21.43 21.25
CA ILE A 306 -9.94 20.36 21.95
C ILE A 306 -9.59 20.39 23.44
N GLY A 307 -10.50 20.89 24.28
CA GLY A 307 -10.29 21.01 25.74
C GLY A 307 -9.78 22.36 26.23
N GLY A 308 -10.12 23.45 25.53
CA GLY A 308 -9.85 24.84 25.92
C GLY A 308 -8.39 25.30 25.76
N CYS A 309 -7.42 24.46 26.16
CA CYS A 309 -5.98 24.70 26.00
C CYS A 309 -5.26 23.51 25.32
N GLY A 310 -6.04 22.60 24.72
CA GLY A 310 -5.51 21.42 24.04
C GLY A 310 -5.01 21.68 22.62
N PRO A 311 -4.62 20.60 21.93
CA PRO A 311 -4.29 20.65 20.51
C PRO A 311 -5.49 21.06 19.66
N TYR A 312 -5.23 21.56 18.47
CA TYR A 312 -6.27 21.81 17.46
C TYR A 312 -6.91 20.49 17.00
N GLY A 313 -8.19 20.52 16.62
CA GLY A 313 -8.88 19.36 16.08
C GLY A 313 -8.15 18.72 14.91
N PHE A 314 -7.53 19.52 14.03
CA PHE A 314 -6.69 19.02 12.94
C PHE A 314 -5.56 18.11 13.44
N GLN A 315 -4.89 18.47 14.54
CA GLN A 315 -3.79 17.67 15.09
C GLN A 315 -4.31 16.32 15.60
N VAL A 316 -5.46 16.33 16.30
CA VAL A 316 -6.09 15.13 16.85
C VAL A 316 -6.62 14.22 15.74
N THR A 317 -7.31 14.77 14.75
CA THR A 317 -7.85 14.02 13.61
C THR A 317 -6.71 13.43 12.77
N SER A 318 -5.70 14.20 12.41
CA SER A 318 -4.56 13.68 11.64
C SER A 318 -3.80 12.58 12.36
N ALA A 319 -3.70 12.62 13.70
CA ALA A 319 -3.15 11.51 14.46
C ALA A 319 -3.97 10.22 14.28
N LEU A 320 -5.30 10.29 14.22
CA LEU A 320 -6.17 9.13 14.00
C LEU A 320 -6.24 8.67 12.54
N MET A 321 -6.00 9.56 11.57
CA MET A 321 -6.13 9.24 10.14
C MET A 321 -4.95 8.47 9.53
N ARG A 322 -3.85 8.29 10.27
CA ARG A 322 -2.62 7.65 9.80
C ARG A 322 -2.78 6.22 9.30
N HIS A 323 -3.91 5.59 9.60
CA HIS A 323 -4.18 4.20 9.24
C HIS A 323 -5.58 4.07 8.64
N GLY A 324 -5.71 3.09 7.75
CA GLY A 324 -6.96 2.77 7.08
C GLY A 324 -7.23 3.61 5.84
N THR A 325 -8.23 3.19 5.09
CA THR A 325 -8.67 3.82 3.84
C THR A 325 -9.87 4.70 4.15
N TRP A 326 -9.69 6.01 4.13
CA TRP A 326 -10.73 6.98 4.49
C TRP A 326 -11.55 7.38 3.25
N ASP A 327 -12.76 7.87 3.46
CA ASP A 327 -13.62 8.41 2.40
C ASP A 327 -12.90 9.54 1.65
N ALA A 328 -12.80 9.44 0.32
CA ALA A 328 -12.07 10.40 -0.50
C ALA A 328 -12.66 11.82 -0.35
N GLY A 329 -13.99 11.93 -0.36
CA GLY A 329 -14.66 13.23 -0.18
C GLY A 329 -14.41 13.86 1.19
N PHE A 330 -14.27 13.03 2.24
CA PHE A 330 -13.85 13.48 3.56
C PHE A 330 -12.41 14.01 3.53
N LEU A 331 -11.47 13.25 2.97
CA LEU A 331 -10.06 13.66 2.89
C LEU A 331 -9.88 14.95 2.07
N THR A 332 -10.57 15.10 0.94
CA THR A 332 -10.54 16.33 0.15
C THR A 332 -11.05 17.52 0.96
N SER A 333 -12.22 17.39 1.59
CA SER A 333 -12.83 18.47 2.39
C SER A 333 -11.97 18.85 3.60
N TYR A 334 -11.40 17.84 4.27
CA TYR A 334 -10.48 18.02 5.38
C TYR A 334 -9.20 18.72 4.95
N GLY A 335 -8.54 18.27 3.88
CA GLY A 335 -7.31 18.85 3.35
C GLY A 335 -7.49 20.30 2.90
N THR A 336 -8.62 20.62 2.26
CA THR A 336 -8.99 22.00 1.92
C THR A 336 -9.06 22.87 3.17
N LYS A 337 -9.78 22.42 4.21
CA LYS A 337 -9.94 23.19 5.45
C LYS A 337 -8.64 23.32 6.23
N LEU A 338 -7.80 22.29 6.22
CA LEU A 338 -6.47 22.34 6.83
C LEU A 338 -5.58 23.39 6.16
N ILE A 339 -5.47 23.39 4.83
CA ILE A 339 -4.68 24.39 4.08
C ILE A 339 -5.24 25.80 4.27
N GLU A 340 -6.57 25.97 4.24
CA GLU A 340 -7.20 27.26 4.51
C GLU A 340 -6.83 27.78 5.91
N PHE A 341 -6.90 26.93 6.93
CA PHE A 341 -6.55 27.31 8.30
C PHE A 341 -5.07 27.66 8.44
N GLU A 342 -4.16 26.81 7.95
CA GLU A 342 -2.70 27.09 7.96
C GLU A 342 -2.37 28.45 7.34
N ARG A 343 -3.07 28.82 6.26
CA ARG A 343 -2.83 30.07 5.52
C ARG A 343 -3.56 31.28 6.11
N SER A 344 -4.59 31.07 6.93
CA SER A 344 -5.40 32.15 7.52
C SER A 344 -4.76 32.83 8.72
N ASP A 345 -3.81 32.17 9.40
CA ASP A 345 -3.14 32.73 10.59
C ASP A 345 -1.61 32.65 10.51
N PRO A 346 -0.97 33.47 9.65
CA PRO A 346 0.50 33.58 9.62
C PRO A 346 1.08 34.36 10.81
N GLY A 347 0.25 34.88 11.72
CA GLY A 347 0.60 35.90 12.72
C GLY A 347 1.50 35.44 13.87
N TYR A 348 1.63 34.13 14.08
CA TYR A 348 2.38 33.56 15.21
C TYR A 348 3.72 32.93 14.82
N GLY A 349 4.36 33.31 13.71
CA GLY A 349 5.70 32.81 13.35
C GLY A 349 5.70 31.48 12.57
N GLY A 350 4.69 31.30 11.72
CA GLY A 350 4.58 30.21 10.75
C GLY A 350 3.98 28.91 11.29
N THR A 351 3.85 27.92 10.41
CA THR A 351 3.35 26.55 10.67
C THR A 351 4.00 25.89 11.89
N LYS A 352 5.31 26.10 12.10
CA LYS A 352 6.04 25.58 13.25
C LYS A 352 5.42 26.01 14.59
N ASN A 353 5.05 27.28 14.71
CA ASN A 353 4.46 27.79 15.94
C ASN A 353 2.96 27.50 16.02
N LEU A 354 2.26 27.53 14.90
CA LEU A 354 0.84 27.15 14.82
C LEU A 354 0.60 25.72 15.33
N TRP A 355 1.48 24.80 14.93
CA TRP A 355 1.38 23.37 15.22
C TRP A 355 2.21 22.89 16.40
N SER A 356 2.87 23.82 17.12
CA SER A 356 3.68 23.44 18.27
C SER A 356 2.82 22.82 19.37
N LEU A 357 3.20 21.62 19.81
CA LEU A 357 2.66 21.00 21.02
C LEU A 357 3.53 21.37 22.22
N SER A 358 2.90 21.58 23.37
CA SER A 358 3.63 21.67 24.63
C SER A 358 4.38 20.36 24.90
N PRO A 359 5.53 20.37 25.60
CA PRO A 359 6.32 19.15 25.87
C PRO A 359 5.55 18.03 26.60
N GLN A 360 4.45 18.40 27.27
CA GLN A 360 3.54 17.50 27.97
C GLN A 360 2.53 16.84 27.02
N GLN A 361 2.16 17.49 25.92
CA GLN A 361 1.20 16.95 24.97
C GLN A 361 1.82 15.85 24.10
N GLN A 362 1.04 14.80 23.85
CA GLN A 362 1.37 13.72 22.95
C GLN A 362 0.11 13.27 22.22
N LEU A 363 0.21 13.08 20.91
CA LEU A 363 -0.88 12.62 20.06
C LEU A 363 -0.55 11.34 19.28
N ASP A 364 0.73 10.97 19.21
CA ASP A 364 1.20 9.84 18.41
C ASP A 364 1.86 8.76 19.26
N TYR A 365 1.62 7.51 18.87
CA TYR A 365 2.18 6.31 19.48
C TYR A 365 2.74 5.35 18.42
N PRO A 366 4.00 4.87 18.55
CA PRO A 366 4.98 5.26 19.56
C PRO A 366 5.35 6.75 19.46
N ARG A 367 5.83 7.32 20.57
CA ARG A 367 6.13 8.76 20.64
C ARG A 367 7.15 9.14 19.56
N ASN A 368 6.82 10.13 18.74
CA ASN A 368 7.79 10.75 17.83
C ASN A 368 8.98 11.30 18.65
N THR A 369 10.20 11.03 18.20
CA THR A 369 11.44 11.45 18.85
C THR A 369 11.63 12.97 18.83
N SER A 370 10.96 13.67 17.91
CA SER A 370 10.95 15.14 17.84
C SER A 370 9.58 15.74 18.23
N PRO A 371 9.44 16.32 19.43
CA PRO A 371 8.25 17.09 19.80
C PRO A 371 8.00 18.34 18.91
N LEU A 372 9.01 18.80 18.15
CA LEU A 372 8.87 19.94 17.24
C LEU A 372 8.06 19.60 15.98
N THR A 373 8.05 18.33 15.57
CA THR A 373 7.35 17.86 14.37
C THR A 373 6.14 16.98 14.71
N ALA A 374 6.03 16.51 15.95
CA ALA A 374 4.93 15.67 16.44
C ALA A 374 3.54 16.33 16.39
N GLY A 375 3.49 17.66 16.31
CA GLY A 375 2.24 18.41 16.28
C GLY A 375 1.70 18.69 14.88
N ASP A 376 2.45 18.43 13.81
CA ASP A 376 2.05 18.82 12.46
C ASP A 376 0.92 17.92 11.91
N PRO A 377 -0.31 18.44 11.72
CA PRO A 377 -1.42 17.66 11.17
C PRO A 377 -1.20 17.27 9.71
N MET A 378 -0.33 17.96 8.97
CA MET A 378 -0.05 17.62 7.57
C MET A 378 0.60 16.24 7.46
N HIS A 379 1.35 15.79 8.47
CA HIS A 379 1.98 14.46 8.47
C HIS A 379 0.93 13.36 8.42
N GLY A 380 0.01 13.34 9.39
CA GLY A 380 -1.02 12.31 9.45
C GLY A 380 -2.03 12.39 8.30
N PHE A 381 -2.26 13.59 7.75
CA PHE A 381 -3.07 13.77 6.55
C PHE A 381 -2.40 13.19 5.30
N LEU A 382 -1.09 13.43 5.10
CA LEU A 382 -0.34 12.85 3.98
C LEU A 382 -0.22 11.33 4.09
N GLN A 383 -0.06 10.80 5.30
CA GLN A 383 -0.16 9.35 5.53
C GLN A 383 -1.55 8.81 5.17
N ALA A 384 -2.63 9.54 5.51
CA ALA A 384 -3.96 9.15 5.06
C ALA A 384 -4.05 9.15 3.52
N LEU A 385 -3.53 10.18 2.83
CA LEU A 385 -3.51 10.22 1.36
C LEU A 385 -2.67 9.08 0.76
N SER A 386 -1.57 8.68 1.39
CA SER A 386 -0.72 7.59 0.89
C SER A 386 -1.41 6.22 0.89
N HIS A 387 -2.50 6.06 1.64
CA HIS A 387 -3.37 4.88 1.61
C HIS A 387 -4.58 5.02 0.67
N ASN A 388 -4.78 6.19 0.05
CA ASN A 388 -5.98 6.57 -0.69
C ASN A 388 -5.61 7.21 -2.04
N PRO A 389 -5.25 6.41 -3.08
CA PRO A 389 -4.70 6.92 -4.33
C PRO A 389 -5.62 7.91 -5.06
N GLU A 390 -6.92 7.66 -5.09
CA GLU A 390 -7.91 8.57 -5.71
C GLU A 390 -7.98 9.91 -4.99
N ALA A 391 -8.06 9.90 -3.65
CA ALA A 391 -8.08 11.11 -2.84
C ALA A 391 -6.77 11.88 -2.95
N SER A 392 -5.64 11.16 -3.02
CA SER A 392 -4.30 11.74 -3.19
C SER A 392 -4.18 12.45 -4.54
N LEU A 393 -4.58 11.78 -5.62
CA LEU A 393 -4.59 12.36 -6.97
C LEU A 393 -5.46 13.62 -7.04
N GLN A 394 -6.68 13.55 -6.51
CA GLN A 394 -7.59 14.70 -6.46
C GLN A 394 -7.02 15.85 -5.63
N PHE A 395 -6.37 15.56 -4.51
CA PHE A 395 -5.78 16.58 -3.65
C PHE A 395 -4.61 17.30 -4.35
N PHE A 396 -3.66 16.58 -4.95
CA PHE A 396 -2.50 17.20 -5.62
C PHE A 396 -2.85 17.86 -6.96
N GLY A 397 -3.87 17.39 -7.65
CA GLY A 397 -4.46 18.09 -8.81
C GLY A 397 -5.35 19.28 -8.43
N GLY A 398 -5.65 19.44 -7.14
CA GLY A 398 -6.56 20.45 -6.62
C GLY A 398 -5.91 21.79 -6.29
N ARG A 399 -6.77 22.80 -6.10
CA ARG A 399 -6.40 24.14 -5.65
C ARG A 399 -7.27 24.54 -4.46
N ASN A 400 -6.70 25.26 -3.51
CA ASN A 400 -7.37 25.70 -2.28
C ASN A 400 -7.27 27.22 -2.09
N GLY A 401 -8.29 27.83 -1.50
CA GLY A 401 -8.40 29.28 -1.31
C GLY A 401 -9.66 29.87 -1.97
N GLY A 402 -9.65 31.17 -2.26
CA GLY A 402 -10.77 31.88 -2.89
C GLY A 402 -11.93 32.22 -1.95
N SER A 403 -11.87 31.72 -0.72
CA SER A 403 -12.80 32.04 0.38
C SER A 403 -12.07 32.82 1.46
N HIS A 404 -12.80 33.65 2.22
CA HIS A 404 -12.27 34.42 3.37
C HIS A 404 -11.04 35.30 3.07
N GLY A 405 -10.89 35.76 1.82
CA GLY A 405 -9.80 36.64 1.40
C GLY A 405 -8.47 35.94 1.06
N LEU A 406 -8.42 34.61 1.12
CA LEU A 406 -7.22 33.84 0.74
C LEU A 406 -7.11 33.72 -0.78
N GLN A 407 -5.91 33.91 -1.33
CA GLN A 407 -5.66 33.66 -2.75
C GLN A 407 -5.73 32.16 -3.07
N MET A 408 -6.15 31.83 -4.29
CA MET A 408 -6.19 30.45 -4.79
C MET A 408 -4.77 29.92 -5.04
N VAL A 409 -4.34 28.95 -4.25
CA VAL A 409 -3.04 28.26 -4.42
C VAL A 409 -3.24 26.85 -4.93
N ASP A 410 -2.27 26.39 -5.69
CA ASP A 410 -2.16 24.98 -6.07
C ASP A 410 -1.63 24.16 -4.89
N ASN A 411 -2.24 23.01 -4.61
CA ASN A 411 -1.90 22.21 -3.42
C ASN A 411 -0.53 21.59 -3.52
N LEU A 412 -0.13 21.12 -4.70
CA LEU A 412 1.20 20.59 -4.93
C LEU A 412 2.24 21.70 -4.73
N GLY A 413 2.06 22.85 -5.39
CA GLY A 413 2.94 24.01 -5.27
C GLY A 413 3.02 24.57 -3.86
N TYR A 414 1.94 24.50 -3.08
CA TYR A 414 1.97 24.84 -1.65
C TYR A 414 2.89 23.90 -0.86
N LEU A 415 2.98 22.61 -1.21
CA LEU A 415 3.73 21.62 -0.43
C LEU A 415 5.18 21.44 -0.88
N ILE A 416 5.47 21.61 -2.17
CA ILE A 416 6.82 21.43 -2.74
C ILE A 416 7.54 22.73 -3.11
N GLY A 417 6.84 23.87 -3.08
CA GLY A 417 7.41 25.15 -3.52
C GLY A 417 8.53 25.68 -2.62
N ASP A 418 9.35 26.56 -3.19
CA ASP A 418 10.54 27.09 -2.51
C ASP A 418 10.19 27.95 -1.28
N PRO A 419 11.00 27.89 -0.21
CA PRO A 419 10.89 28.80 0.93
C PRO A 419 10.97 30.28 0.50
N GLY A 420 9.95 31.07 0.84
CA GLY A 420 9.85 32.49 0.48
C GLY A 420 8.89 32.80 -0.67
N SER A 421 8.30 31.77 -1.29
CA SER A 421 7.07 31.88 -2.10
C SER A 421 5.81 31.78 -1.20
N ASP A 422 4.62 31.65 -1.79
CA ASP A 422 3.38 31.30 -1.07
C ASP A 422 3.36 29.83 -0.57
N ALA A 423 4.51 29.14 -0.61
CA ALA A 423 4.66 27.75 -0.18
C ALA A 423 4.67 27.59 1.35
N ARG A 424 4.37 26.37 1.76
CA ARG A 424 4.37 25.90 3.13
C ARG A 424 5.80 25.88 3.67
N VAL A 425 6.02 26.59 4.78
CA VAL A 425 7.21 26.38 5.59
C VAL A 425 7.02 25.08 6.36
N TRP A 426 7.91 24.10 6.21
CA TRP A 426 7.78 22.84 6.93
C TRP A 426 8.42 22.89 8.32
N PRO A 427 7.79 22.31 9.37
CA PRO A 427 8.43 22.19 10.67
C PRO A 427 9.65 21.28 10.63
N THR A 428 10.76 21.76 11.18
CA THR A 428 12.04 21.06 11.27
C THR A 428 12.27 20.51 12.67
N ASP A 429 12.86 19.32 12.78
CA ASP A 429 13.28 18.74 14.05
C ASP A 429 14.58 19.36 14.62
N PHE A 430 15.09 18.79 15.71
CA PHE A 430 16.31 19.27 16.37
C PHE A 430 17.59 19.07 15.55
N ASP A 431 17.58 18.11 14.62
CA ASP A 431 18.72 17.76 13.78
C ASP A 431 18.68 18.50 12.43
N GLY A 432 17.69 19.39 12.23
CA GLY A 432 17.53 20.12 10.98
C GLY A 432 16.77 19.33 9.90
N ARG A 433 16.19 18.16 10.23
CA ARG A 433 15.44 17.33 9.27
C ARG A 433 13.97 17.69 9.23
N THR A 434 13.33 17.37 8.11
CA THR A 434 11.92 17.66 7.85
C THR A 434 11.17 16.38 7.50
N PRO A 435 10.73 15.58 8.50
CA PRO A 435 10.09 14.28 8.28
C PRO A 435 8.82 14.33 7.41
N GLY A 436 8.19 15.50 7.30
CA GLY A 436 7.00 15.70 6.48
C GLY A 436 7.20 15.40 5.00
N TYR A 437 8.41 15.56 4.45
CA TYR A 437 8.71 15.26 3.05
C TYR A 437 8.68 13.77 2.73
N ALA A 438 9.03 12.89 3.68
CA ALA A 438 8.86 11.44 3.50
C ALA A 438 7.37 11.04 3.39
N HIS A 439 6.51 11.66 4.21
CA HIS A 439 5.05 11.48 4.12
C HIS A 439 4.50 12.07 2.81
N LEU A 440 5.01 13.23 2.37
CA LEU A 440 4.67 13.84 1.09
C LEU A 440 5.02 12.92 -0.07
N GLY A 441 6.25 12.38 -0.07
CA GLY A 441 6.71 11.40 -1.06
C GLY A 441 5.76 10.21 -1.15
N SER A 442 5.38 9.62 -0.01
CA SER A 442 4.45 8.47 0.04
C SER A 442 3.06 8.81 -0.53
N ALA A 443 2.55 10.01 -0.25
CA ALA A 443 1.28 10.47 -0.80
C ALA A 443 1.36 10.69 -2.33
N LEU A 444 2.43 11.33 -2.81
CA LEU A 444 2.69 11.54 -4.24
C LEU A 444 2.87 10.22 -4.99
N GLU A 445 3.58 9.27 -4.38
CA GLU A 445 3.74 7.91 -4.89
C GLU A 445 2.38 7.24 -5.06
N SER A 446 1.51 7.32 -4.04
CA SER A 446 0.16 6.76 -4.15
C SER A 446 -0.67 7.44 -5.23
N ALA A 447 -0.59 8.77 -5.34
CA ALA A 447 -1.30 9.54 -6.35
C ALA A 447 -0.87 9.16 -7.76
N THR A 448 0.44 9.16 -8.05
CA THR A 448 0.97 8.96 -9.41
C THR A 448 0.94 7.51 -9.86
N LEU A 449 1.12 6.54 -8.94
CA LEU A 449 1.10 5.12 -9.26
C LEU A 449 -0.32 4.53 -9.23
N GLY A 450 -1.23 5.16 -8.49
CA GLY A 450 -2.64 4.77 -8.42
C GLY A 450 -2.93 3.58 -7.51
N TYR A 451 -2.01 3.26 -6.59
CA TYR A 451 -2.19 2.27 -5.53
C TYR A 451 -1.63 2.79 -4.19
N PRO A 452 -2.03 2.24 -3.04
CA PRO A 452 -1.47 2.64 -1.75
C PRO A 452 0.05 2.47 -1.69
N SER A 453 0.77 3.43 -1.10
CA SER A 453 2.24 3.38 -1.01
C SER A 453 2.76 2.25 -0.13
N ASP A 454 1.89 1.64 0.68
CA ASP A 454 2.18 0.49 1.54
C ASP A 454 1.59 -0.83 1.00
N ALA A 455 1.14 -0.84 -0.26
CA ALA A 455 0.62 -2.05 -0.89
C ALA A 455 1.71 -3.12 -1.00
N VAL A 456 1.51 -4.27 -0.37
CA VAL A 456 2.48 -5.37 -0.34
C VAL A 456 2.60 -6.10 -1.69
N ASN A 457 1.55 -6.06 -2.51
CA ASN A 457 1.55 -6.56 -3.88
C ASN A 457 0.66 -5.63 -4.73
N PRO A 458 1.15 -4.44 -5.10
CA PRO A 458 0.34 -3.50 -5.85
C PRO A 458 -0.06 -4.11 -7.20
N GLN A 459 -1.22 -3.70 -7.70
CA GLN A 459 -1.66 -4.00 -9.05
C GLN A 459 -1.80 -2.67 -9.78
N PRO A 460 -1.37 -2.59 -11.05
CA PRO A 460 -1.57 -1.36 -11.81
C PRO A 460 -3.07 -1.10 -11.94
N PRO A 461 -3.51 0.17 -11.88
CA PRO A 461 -4.90 0.51 -12.12
C PRO A 461 -5.35 0.01 -13.51
N ALA A 462 -6.53 -0.59 -13.57
CA ALA A 462 -7.12 -1.00 -14.84
C ALA A 462 -7.40 0.21 -15.74
N LEU A 463 -7.43 0.01 -17.06
CA LEU A 463 -7.69 1.04 -18.09
C LEU A 463 -8.95 0.73 -18.92
N GLY A 464 -9.92 0.02 -18.33
CA GLY A 464 -11.09 -0.52 -19.05
C GLY A 464 -12.30 0.43 -19.11
N SER A 465 -12.38 1.42 -18.22
CA SER A 465 -13.47 2.39 -18.17
C SER A 465 -13.01 3.80 -18.56
N ARG A 466 -13.96 4.68 -18.90
CA ARG A 466 -13.67 6.09 -19.19
C ARG A 466 -13.02 6.79 -18.00
N GLN A 467 -13.57 6.60 -16.79
CA GLN A 467 -13.01 7.19 -15.57
C GLN A 467 -11.56 6.74 -15.36
N GLN A 468 -11.28 5.45 -15.54
CA GLN A 468 -9.93 4.89 -15.40
C GLN A 468 -8.90 5.51 -16.37
N ILE A 469 -9.35 5.87 -17.58
CA ILE A 469 -8.52 6.55 -18.58
C ILE A 469 -8.29 8.01 -18.17
N GLU A 470 -9.32 8.70 -17.70
CA GLU A 470 -9.22 10.07 -17.17
C GLU A 470 -8.26 10.10 -15.97
N ASP A 471 -8.41 9.18 -15.01
CA ASP A 471 -7.50 9.07 -13.87
C ASP A 471 -6.05 8.79 -14.33
N ARG A 472 -5.83 7.97 -15.37
CA ARG A 472 -4.47 7.73 -15.90
C ARG A 472 -3.86 9.02 -16.47
N ALA A 473 -4.66 9.82 -17.18
CA ALA A 473 -4.20 11.10 -17.70
C ALA A 473 -3.83 12.06 -16.56
N ASP A 474 -4.66 12.14 -15.52
CA ASP A 474 -4.40 12.99 -14.35
C ASP A 474 -3.13 12.54 -13.59
N ARG A 475 -2.93 11.22 -13.43
CA ARG A 475 -1.69 10.68 -12.82
C ARG A 475 -0.45 11.06 -13.60
N LEU A 476 -0.49 11.00 -14.93
CA LEU A 476 0.62 11.37 -15.80
C LEU A 476 0.85 12.88 -15.81
N ALA A 477 -0.20 13.69 -15.77
CA ALA A 477 -0.10 15.14 -15.64
C ALA A 477 0.57 15.52 -14.30
N LEU A 478 0.22 14.83 -13.20
CA LEU A 478 0.90 15.00 -11.93
C LEU A 478 2.37 14.58 -12.02
N MET A 479 2.67 13.42 -12.61
CA MET A 479 4.04 12.96 -12.79
C MET A 479 4.88 13.95 -13.61
N ALA A 480 4.34 14.49 -14.71
CA ALA A 480 5.02 15.49 -15.53
C ALA A 480 5.43 16.73 -14.72
N ARG A 481 4.56 17.20 -13.82
CA ARG A 481 4.85 18.33 -12.92
C ARG A 481 5.99 18.00 -11.94
N LEU A 482 6.07 16.76 -11.45
CA LEU A 482 7.14 16.32 -10.57
C LEU A 482 8.47 16.20 -11.32
N VAL A 483 8.45 15.65 -12.54
CA VAL A 483 9.63 15.57 -13.42
C VAL A 483 10.20 16.97 -13.68
N GLY A 484 9.35 17.95 -14.01
CA GLY A 484 9.79 19.34 -14.23
C GLY A 484 10.21 20.09 -12.96
N HIS A 485 9.82 19.65 -11.76
CA HIS A 485 10.22 20.30 -10.51
C HIS A 485 11.52 19.72 -9.93
N TYR A 486 11.68 18.40 -9.95
CA TYR A 486 12.85 17.71 -9.36
C TYR A 486 13.96 17.48 -10.39
N GLU A 487 14.28 18.51 -11.19
CA GLU A 487 15.29 18.43 -12.26
C GLU A 487 16.74 18.44 -11.75
N SER A 488 16.98 18.68 -10.46
CA SER A 488 18.32 18.77 -9.87
C SER A 488 18.40 18.14 -8.47
N THR A 489 19.62 17.74 -8.09
CA THR A 489 19.92 17.22 -6.76
C THR A 489 19.62 18.24 -5.67
N ASP A 490 19.93 19.52 -5.91
CA ASP A 490 19.76 20.60 -4.94
C ASP A 490 18.29 20.75 -4.50
N VAL A 491 17.33 20.56 -5.41
CA VAL A 491 15.89 20.60 -5.08
C VAL A 491 15.47 19.37 -4.28
N ILE A 492 15.96 18.19 -4.65
CA ILE A 492 15.65 16.94 -3.95
C ILE A 492 16.25 16.93 -2.54
N ASP A 493 17.50 17.38 -2.38
CA ASP A 493 18.25 17.32 -1.12
C ASP A 493 17.75 18.33 -0.08
N GLN A 494 17.06 19.39 -0.52
CA GLN A 494 16.33 20.29 0.38
C GLN A 494 15.08 19.63 0.99
N GLN A 495 14.61 18.51 0.42
CA GLN A 495 13.40 17.81 0.82
C GLN A 495 13.71 16.41 1.37
N ASP A 496 14.37 16.38 2.53
CA ASP A 496 14.85 15.15 3.19
C ASP A 496 13.79 14.03 3.24
N GLY A 497 14.15 12.84 2.76
CA GLY A 497 13.27 11.66 2.73
C GLY A 497 12.28 11.57 1.56
N ILE A 498 12.20 12.55 0.65
CA ILE A 498 11.30 12.44 -0.53
C ILE A 498 11.84 11.52 -1.63
N ARG A 499 13.18 11.46 -1.76
CA ARG A 499 13.91 10.81 -2.86
C ARG A 499 13.51 9.34 -3.09
N PRO A 500 13.35 8.48 -2.06
CA PRO A 500 12.94 7.09 -2.29
C PRO A 500 11.59 6.96 -3.01
N SER A 501 10.62 7.82 -2.67
CA SER A 501 9.33 7.84 -3.37
C SER A 501 9.46 8.38 -4.79
N LEU A 502 10.28 9.41 -5.03
CA LEU A 502 10.55 9.89 -6.39
C LEU A 502 11.16 8.78 -7.28
N ALA A 503 12.09 8.00 -6.74
CA ALA A 503 12.68 6.86 -7.43
C ALA A 503 11.66 5.76 -7.75
N ARG A 504 10.75 5.44 -6.82
CA ARG A 504 9.65 4.49 -7.07
C ARG A 504 8.65 5.01 -8.10
N MET A 505 8.35 6.31 -8.09
CA MET A 505 7.54 6.94 -9.14
C MET A 505 8.22 6.88 -10.51
N ALA A 506 9.52 7.19 -10.59
CA ALA A 506 10.29 7.07 -11.82
C ALA A 506 10.32 5.63 -12.33
N ALA A 507 10.51 4.66 -11.45
CA ALA A 507 10.44 3.24 -11.78
C ALA A 507 9.06 2.81 -12.32
N GLY A 508 7.97 3.27 -11.69
CA GLY A 508 6.61 2.94 -12.11
C GLY A 508 6.18 3.62 -13.42
N HIS A 509 6.81 4.73 -13.80
CA HIS A 509 6.59 5.44 -15.07
C HIS A 509 7.82 5.37 -15.99
N ILE A 510 8.64 4.31 -15.86
CA ILE A 510 9.86 4.13 -16.65
C ILE A 510 9.55 4.06 -18.16
N ASP A 511 8.35 3.59 -18.52
CA ASP A 511 7.84 3.56 -19.88
C ASP A 511 7.72 4.96 -20.50
N SER A 512 7.07 5.87 -19.79
CA SER A 512 6.87 7.27 -20.19
C SER A 512 8.19 8.04 -20.17
N LEU A 513 9.10 7.73 -19.23
CA LEU A 513 10.45 8.31 -19.21
C LEU A 513 11.30 7.84 -20.40
N ASN A 514 11.26 6.55 -20.77
CA ASN A 514 11.93 6.07 -21.98
C ASN A 514 11.36 6.73 -23.23
N TYR A 515 10.03 6.80 -23.33
CA TYR A 515 9.33 7.48 -24.43
C TYR A 515 9.73 8.96 -24.55
N SER A 516 9.79 9.68 -23.42
CA SER A 516 10.15 11.10 -23.38
C SER A 516 11.61 11.35 -23.76
N VAL A 517 12.52 10.47 -23.33
CA VAL A 517 13.96 10.62 -23.64
C VAL A 517 14.27 10.29 -25.11
N ASP A 518 13.49 9.40 -25.74
CA ASP A 518 13.63 9.02 -27.16
C ASP A 518 13.07 10.08 -28.14
N ASP A 519 13.28 11.35 -27.85
CA ASP A 519 12.87 12.49 -28.67
C ASP A 519 14.05 13.39 -29.05
N PHE A 520 15.11 12.77 -29.56
CA PHE A 520 16.31 13.52 -29.93
C PHE A 520 15.99 14.58 -31.00
N GLY A 521 16.19 15.85 -30.65
CA GLY A 521 15.93 16.97 -31.56
C GLY A 521 14.46 17.18 -31.92
N GLY A 522 13.50 16.66 -31.15
CA GLY A 522 12.07 16.74 -31.48
C GLY A 522 11.67 15.83 -32.64
N SER A 523 12.42 14.75 -32.88
CA SER A 523 12.23 13.88 -34.04
C SER A 523 11.31 12.69 -33.79
N GLY A 524 10.77 12.51 -32.58
CA GLY A 524 9.97 11.35 -32.18
C GLY A 524 8.79 11.06 -33.11
N ASP A 525 8.08 12.09 -33.56
CA ASP A 525 6.95 11.98 -34.49
C ASP A 525 7.36 11.44 -35.88
N HIS A 526 8.64 11.63 -36.25
CA HIS A 526 9.18 11.23 -37.53
C HIS A 526 9.88 9.85 -37.50
N THR A 527 10.20 9.33 -36.32
CA THR A 527 10.87 8.02 -36.14
C THR A 527 9.91 6.87 -35.86
N GLY A 528 8.61 7.15 -35.74
CA GLY A 528 7.61 6.14 -35.39
C GLY A 528 7.64 5.75 -33.91
N ARG A 529 8.15 6.66 -33.05
CA ARG A 529 8.23 6.50 -31.58
C ARG A 529 6.92 6.04 -30.97
N ASP A 530 5.80 6.67 -31.33
CA ASP A 530 4.48 6.32 -30.79
C ASP A 530 4.10 4.85 -31.00
N ARG A 531 4.43 4.30 -32.18
CA ARG A 531 4.21 2.89 -32.50
C ARG A 531 5.18 2.00 -31.73
N LEU A 532 6.45 2.39 -31.65
CA LEU A 532 7.51 1.63 -30.98
C LEU A 532 7.21 1.42 -29.49
N TYR A 533 6.80 2.49 -28.81
CA TYR A 533 6.46 2.46 -27.39
C TYR A 533 5.01 2.10 -27.13
N GLY A 534 4.14 2.16 -28.14
CA GLY A 534 2.70 1.90 -27.97
C GLY A 534 1.98 3.01 -27.19
N LEU A 535 2.25 4.28 -27.52
CA LEU A 535 1.71 5.48 -26.87
C LEU A 535 0.21 5.34 -26.55
N ASP A 536 -0.61 5.02 -27.55
CA ASP A 536 -2.06 4.86 -27.38
C ASP A 536 -2.45 3.63 -26.55
N ARG A 537 -1.71 2.54 -26.72
CA ARG A 537 -1.99 1.26 -26.05
C ARG A 537 -1.75 1.36 -24.54
N TYR A 538 -0.68 2.03 -24.15
CA TYR A 538 -0.25 2.16 -22.76
C TYR A 538 -0.58 3.53 -22.15
N ARG A 539 -1.14 4.43 -22.95
CA ARG A 539 -1.49 5.81 -22.55
C ARG A 539 -0.28 6.49 -21.92
N LEU A 540 0.84 6.53 -22.63
CA LEU A 540 2.05 7.20 -22.14
C LEU A 540 1.88 8.72 -22.22
N ALA A 541 2.72 9.44 -21.49
CA ALA A 541 2.85 10.89 -21.64
C ALA A 541 4.30 11.25 -21.96
N ASP A 542 4.46 12.31 -22.76
CA ASP A 542 5.77 12.95 -22.96
C ASP A 542 5.99 13.97 -21.85
N PHE A 543 7.02 13.74 -21.03
CA PHE A 543 7.45 14.66 -19.98
C PHE A 543 8.55 15.62 -20.46
N GLY A 544 8.93 15.54 -21.74
CA GLY A 544 10.04 16.29 -22.32
C GLY A 544 11.38 15.59 -22.10
N ARG A 545 12.18 15.52 -23.15
CA ARG A 545 13.51 14.87 -23.12
C ARG A 545 14.46 15.49 -22.10
N GLY A 546 14.50 16.82 -22.04
CA GLY A 546 15.38 17.57 -21.14
C GLY A 546 15.04 17.29 -19.68
N ASP A 547 13.79 17.57 -19.31
CA ASP A 547 13.28 17.43 -17.95
C ASP A 547 13.37 15.97 -17.47
N SER A 548 13.00 15.00 -18.33
CA SER A 548 13.13 13.57 -18.00
C SER A 548 14.57 13.16 -17.72
N ALA A 549 15.52 13.62 -18.54
CA ALA A 549 16.93 13.30 -18.35
C ALA A 549 17.52 13.98 -17.12
N ALA A 550 17.12 15.22 -16.84
CA ALA A 550 17.53 15.96 -15.66
C ALA A 550 17.00 15.30 -14.38
N PHE A 551 15.71 14.92 -14.36
CA PHE A 551 15.08 14.18 -13.26
C PHE A 551 15.76 12.83 -13.01
N LEU A 552 15.97 12.02 -14.05
CA LEU A 552 16.66 10.72 -13.93
C LEU A 552 18.09 10.87 -13.41
N ARG A 553 18.82 11.89 -13.90
CA ARG A 553 20.16 12.22 -13.41
C ARG A 553 20.13 12.63 -11.94
N ALA A 554 19.21 13.52 -11.56
CA ALA A 554 19.06 13.99 -10.19
C ALA A 554 18.82 12.82 -9.23
N LEU A 555 17.95 11.89 -9.60
CA LEU A 555 17.72 10.66 -8.83
C LEU A 555 18.95 9.75 -8.79
N ALA A 556 19.56 9.46 -9.94
CA ALA A 556 20.67 8.52 -10.06
C ALA A 556 21.98 8.97 -9.39
N SER A 557 22.07 10.23 -8.95
CA SER A 557 23.18 10.69 -8.09
C SER A 557 23.25 9.94 -6.76
N ASP A 558 22.10 9.51 -6.23
CA ASP A 558 21.96 8.73 -5.01
C ASP A 558 21.95 7.23 -5.31
N GLN A 559 22.54 6.45 -4.41
CA GLN A 559 22.73 5.03 -4.60
C GLN A 559 21.39 4.25 -4.68
N ASP A 560 20.48 4.45 -3.73
CA ASP A 560 19.23 3.70 -3.65
C ASP A 560 18.29 4.04 -4.79
N ALA A 561 18.20 5.33 -5.11
CA ALA A 561 17.43 5.81 -6.24
C ALA A 561 17.99 5.27 -7.57
N PHE A 562 19.32 5.28 -7.74
CA PHE A 562 19.99 4.71 -8.90
C PHE A 562 19.68 3.22 -9.07
N GLU A 563 19.78 2.44 -8.00
CA GLU A 563 19.49 1.00 -8.01
C GLU A 563 18.03 0.73 -8.38
N THR A 564 17.10 1.45 -7.75
CA THR A 564 15.65 1.31 -7.99
C THR A 564 15.30 1.60 -9.45
N VAL A 565 15.75 2.74 -9.98
CA VAL A 565 15.44 3.18 -11.35
C VAL A 565 16.18 2.34 -12.38
N SER A 566 17.43 1.95 -12.12
CA SER A 566 18.18 1.14 -13.07
C SER A 566 17.66 -0.30 -13.14
N ALA A 567 17.17 -0.86 -12.03
CA ALA A 567 16.46 -2.14 -12.05
C ALA A 567 15.17 -2.06 -12.89
N ALA A 568 14.42 -0.95 -12.75
CA ALA A 568 13.27 -0.65 -13.60
C ALA A 568 13.63 -0.65 -15.09
N GLN A 569 14.69 0.08 -15.44
CA GLN A 569 15.16 0.21 -16.81
C GLN A 569 15.54 -1.14 -17.41
N GLN A 570 16.30 -1.95 -16.66
CA GLN A 570 16.74 -3.27 -17.11
C GLN A 570 15.55 -4.19 -17.41
N LEU A 571 14.56 -4.21 -16.50
CA LEU A 571 13.35 -5.02 -16.64
C LEU A 571 12.47 -4.51 -17.79
N TYR A 572 12.32 -3.20 -17.91
CA TYR A 572 11.55 -2.55 -18.98
C TYR A 572 12.14 -2.88 -20.36
N GLY A 573 13.44 -2.61 -20.57
CA GLY A 573 14.12 -2.85 -21.84
C GLY A 573 14.04 -4.32 -22.26
N THR A 574 14.34 -5.24 -21.34
CA THR A 574 14.25 -6.69 -21.60
C THR A 574 12.83 -7.13 -21.96
N SER A 575 11.83 -6.65 -21.22
CA SER A 575 10.42 -7.00 -21.44
C SER A 575 9.90 -6.44 -22.76
N MET A 576 10.18 -5.17 -23.05
CA MET A 576 9.77 -4.51 -24.29
C MET A 576 10.36 -5.24 -25.51
N MET A 577 11.66 -5.53 -25.52
CA MET A 577 12.29 -6.30 -26.60
C MET A 577 11.60 -7.64 -26.85
N ALA A 578 11.30 -8.39 -25.78
CA ALA A 578 10.66 -9.69 -25.86
C ALA A 578 9.21 -9.63 -26.38
N THR A 579 8.50 -8.51 -26.15
CA THR A 579 7.12 -8.34 -26.60
C THR A 579 6.99 -7.75 -28.00
N THR A 580 8.05 -7.14 -28.53
CA THR A 580 8.03 -6.62 -29.89
C THR A 580 8.06 -7.76 -30.90
N GLY A 581 7.10 -7.76 -31.83
CA GLY A 581 6.97 -8.79 -32.86
C GLY A 581 7.91 -8.60 -34.06
N HIS A 582 8.73 -7.54 -34.07
CA HIS A 582 9.62 -7.18 -35.17
C HIS A 582 11.06 -7.04 -34.67
N PRO A 583 12.04 -7.75 -35.27
CA PRO A 583 13.43 -7.70 -34.83
C PRO A 583 14.05 -6.29 -34.81
N ALA A 584 13.68 -5.42 -35.74
CA ALA A 584 14.16 -4.04 -35.78
C ALA A 584 13.66 -3.19 -34.60
N ASP A 585 12.42 -3.44 -34.13
CA ASP A 585 11.86 -2.76 -32.96
C ASP A 585 12.57 -3.22 -31.70
N ALA A 586 12.80 -4.53 -31.55
CA ALA A 586 13.55 -5.10 -30.43
C ALA A 586 14.96 -4.52 -30.36
N GLN A 587 15.67 -4.46 -31.48
CA GLN A 587 17.00 -3.85 -31.54
C GLN A 587 16.95 -2.37 -31.12
N SER A 588 15.99 -1.60 -31.62
CA SER A 588 15.85 -0.16 -31.30
C SER A 588 15.57 0.07 -29.81
N ILE A 589 14.69 -0.74 -29.21
CA ILE A 589 14.41 -0.71 -27.77
C ILE A 589 15.64 -1.11 -26.96
N GLY A 590 16.36 -2.15 -27.39
CA GLY A 590 17.56 -2.61 -26.70
C GLY A 590 18.67 -1.57 -26.72
N THR A 591 18.91 -0.92 -27.86
CA THR A 591 19.92 0.13 -27.98
C THR A 591 19.50 1.41 -27.25
N HIS A 592 18.20 1.74 -27.21
CA HIS A 592 17.69 2.81 -26.33
C HIS A 592 17.81 2.45 -24.85
N SER A 593 17.62 1.19 -24.47
CA SER A 593 17.84 0.78 -23.08
C SER A 593 19.30 0.93 -22.68
N VAL A 594 20.25 0.65 -23.59
CA VAL A 594 21.68 0.92 -23.40
C VAL A 594 21.94 2.42 -23.25
N TYR A 595 21.29 3.26 -24.06
CA TYR A 595 21.33 4.72 -23.91
C TYR A 595 20.90 5.18 -22.51
N MET A 596 19.75 4.69 -22.03
CA MET A 596 19.23 5.02 -20.69
C MET A 596 20.16 4.55 -19.57
N HIS A 597 20.80 3.39 -19.70
CA HIS A 597 21.83 2.97 -18.75
C HIS A 597 23.03 3.91 -18.74
N GLY A 598 23.45 4.44 -19.89
CA GLY A 598 24.51 5.46 -19.97
C GLY A 598 24.15 6.74 -19.21
N VAL A 599 22.89 7.21 -19.31
CA VAL A 599 22.40 8.39 -18.55
C VAL A 599 22.53 8.17 -17.04
N LEU A 600 22.04 7.02 -16.56
CA LEU A 600 22.02 6.66 -15.13
C LEU A 600 23.44 6.41 -14.59
N ASP A 601 24.28 5.70 -15.35
CA ASP A 601 25.63 5.36 -14.93
C ASP A 601 26.54 6.57 -14.82
N GLU A 602 26.46 7.51 -15.77
CA GLU A 602 27.26 8.73 -15.69
C GLU A 602 26.81 9.58 -14.50
N ALA A 603 25.50 9.72 -14.27
CA ALA A 603 24.98 10.46 -13.11
C ALA A 603 25.53 9.91 -11.79
N ARG A 604 25.50 8.59 -11.60
CA ARG A 604 26.03 7.95 -10.38
C ARG A 604 27.55 8.06 -10.30
N SER A 605 28.25 7.79 -11.39
CA SER A 605 29.72 7.85 -11.44
C SER A 605 30.25 9.25 -11.13
N GLU A 606 29.61 10.27 -11.69
CA GLU A 606 29.95 11.67 -11.44
C GLU A 606 29.66 12.08 -10.00
N SER A 607 28.53 11.64 -9.44
CA SER A 607 28.20 11.88 -8.03
C SER A 607 29.24 11.25 -7.09
N ILE A 608 29.58 9.97 -7.30
CA ILE A 608 30.64 9.27 -6.57
C ILE A 608 31.99 9.99 -6.73
N GLY A 609 32.30 10.46 -7.94
CA GLY A 609 33.50 11.23 -8.24
C GLY A 609 33.59 12.54 -7.46
N LYS A 610 32.46 13.24 -7.28
CA LYS A 610 32.36 14.48 -6.50
C LYS A 610 32.39 14.24 -5.00
N GLU A 611 31.61 13.28 -4.51
CA GLU A 611 31.47 12.95 -3.09
C GLU A 611 32.79 12.42 -2.50
N PHE A 612 33.53 11.60 -3.26
CA PHE A 612 34.78 10.98 -2.84
C PHE A 612 35.98 11.48 -3.65
N ALA A 613 35.99 12.78 -4.00
CA ALA A 613 37.07 13.40 -4.78
C ALA A 613 38.45 13.17 -4.14
N ASP A 614 38.51 13.30 -2.81
CA ASP A 614 39.73 13.19 -2.00
C ASP A 614 39.97 11.80 -1.38
N ASP A 615 39.05 10.83 -1.60
CA ASP A 615 39.15 9.47 -1.07
C ASP A 615 39.03 8.43 -2.20
N ALA A 616 40.17 8.14 -2.84
CA ALA A 616 40.22 7.19 -3.95
C ALA A 616 39.79 5.77 -3.55
N THR A 617 39.98 5.38 -2.29
CA THR A 617 39.60 4.05 -1.80
C THR A 617 38.08 3.94 -1.67
N GLN A 618 37.44 4.91 -1.02
CA GLN A 618 35.99 4.93 -0.90
C GLN A 618 35.31 5.14 -2.26
N ARG A 619 35.88 6.01 -3.11
CA ARG A 619 35.42 6.20 -4.49
C ARG A 619 35.41 4.88 -5.27
N ASN A 620 36.53 4.14 -5.26
CA ASN A 620 36.63 2.87 -5.97
C ASN A 620 35.67 1.82 -5.39
N LEU A 621 35.45 1.84 -4.07
CA LEU A 621 34.46 0.98 -3.42
C LEU A 621 33.05 1.29 -3.91
N GLU A 622 32.60 2.54 -3.88
CA GLU A 622 31.25 2.92 -4.34
C GLU A 622 31.04 2.65 -5.84
N LEU A 623 32.08 2.89 -6.66
CA LEU A 623 32.06 2.52 -8.08
C LEU A 623 31.93 1.00 -8.25
N GLN A 624 32.61 0.20 -7.42
CA GLN A 624 32.44 -1.24 -7.42
C GLN A 624 31.00 -1.62 -7.07
N LYS A 625 30.35 -0.94 -6.10
CA LYS A 625 28.94 -1.20 -5.74
C LYS A 625 27.98 -0.95 -6.88
N GLN A 626 28.10 0.22 -7.49
CA GLN A 626 27.37 0.61 -8.69
C GLN A 626 27.60 -0.42 -9.81
N ALA A 627 28.85 -0.85 -9.96
CA ALA A 627 29.22 -1.84 -10.94
C ALA A 627 28.88 -3.27 -10.50
N ALA A 628 28.23 -3.56 -9.37
CA ALA A 628 27.93 -4.93 -8.95
C ALA A 628 26.42 -5.25 -8.93
N TRP A 629 25.56 -4.29 -8.56
CA TRP A 629 24.11 -4.53 -8.42
C TRP A 629 23.42 -5.08 -9.68
N ARG A 630 23.84 -4.70 -10.91
CA ARG A 630 23.24 -5.25 -12.17
C ARG A 630 23.44 -6.75 -12.35
N GLN A 631 24.52 -7.32 -11.81
CA GLN A 631 24.84 -8.75 -11.93
C GLN A 631 23.82 -9.59 -11.17
N TYR A 632 23.30 -9.08 -10.06
CA TYR A 632 22.20 -9.67 -9.31
C TYR A 632 20.90 -9.72 -10.13
N VAL A 633 20.56 -8.65 -10.86
CA VAL A 633 19.36 -8.61 -11.70
C VAL A 633 19.48 -9.52 -12.94
N THR A 634 20.69 -9.65 -13.50
CA THR A 634 20.92 -10.52 -14.67
C THR A 634 21.02 -12.01 -14.32
N SER A 635 21.55 -12.39 -13.14
CA SER A 635 21.54 -13.80 -12.70
C SER A 635 20.13 -14.33 -12.42
N ALA A 636 19.23 -13.48 -11.92
CA ALA A 636 17.82 -13.82 -11.71
C ALA A 636 17.03 -14.02 -13.02
N VAL A 637 17.45 -13.35 -14.11
CA VAL A 637 16.74 -13.36 -15.40
C VAL A 637 17.25 -14.45 -16.36
N VAL A 638 18.51 -14.89 -16.24
CA VAL A 638 19.14 -15.84 -17.18
C VAL A 638 18.98 -17.33 -16.77
N GLY A 639 18.34 -17.62 -15.63
CA GLY A 639 18.19 -18.99 -15.09
C GLY A 639 17.02 -19.84 -15.60
N ALA A 640 16.14 -19.34 -16.47
CA ALA A 640 14.97 -20.07 -16.96
C ALA A 640 14.83 -19.95 -18.49
N GLY A 641 15.34 -20.94 -19.21
CA GLY A 641 15.16 -21.04 -20.66
C GLY A 641 13.68 -21.11 -21.05
N VAL A 642 13.29 -20.28 -22.02
CA VAL A 642 12.07 -20.34 -22.84
C VAL A 642 10.79 -20.71 -22.05
N GLY A 643 10.28 -19.75 -21.28
CA GLY A 643 8.95 -19.82 -20.69
C GLY A 643 8.76 -18.74 -19.63
N VAL A 644 8.05 -17.66 -19.99
CA VAL A 644 7.45 -16.61 -19.14
C VAL A 644 7.53 -16.94 -17.64
N GLY A 645 8.57 -16.44 -16.98
CA GLY A 645 9.01 -16.94 -15.66
C GLY A 645 9.22 -15.83 -14.63
N THR A 646 8.23 -14.94 -14.49
CA THR A 646 7.83 -14.08 -13.36
C THR A 646 7.09 -12.91 -13.99
N ALA A 647 5.76 -13.01 -14.07
CA ALA A 647 4.94 -11.96 -14.64
C ALA A 647 5.02 -10.70 -13.76
N LEU A 648 5.93 -9.77 -14.08
CA LEU A 648 5.80 -8.35 -13.72
C LEU A 648 5.06 -7.56 -14.83
N VAL A 649 4.73 -8.22 -15.94
CA VAL A 649 3.79 -7.74 -16.96
C VAL A 649 2.45 -8.40 -16.69
N THR A 650 1.58 -7.76 -15.91
CA THR A 650 0.22 -8.26 -15.65
C THR A 650 -0.62 -8.13 -16.93
N GLY A 651 -0.68 -9.17 -17.76
CA GLY A 651 -1.79 -9.48 -18.69
C GLY A 651 -2.23 -8.48 -19.76
N THR A 652 -1.73 -7.24 -19.80
CA THR A 652 -2.16 -6.16 -20.70
C THR A 652 -0.97 -5.46 -21.37
N GLY A 653 0.09 -6.19 -21.73
CA GLY A 653 1.28 -5.58 -22.36
C GLY A 653 2.09 -4.69 -21.41
N VAL A 654 3.25 -4.23 -21.89
CA VAL A 654 4.41 -3.80 -21.10
C VAL A 654 4.25 -2.44 -20.36
N GLY A 655 3.17 -1.69 -20.59
CA GLY A 655 2.94 -0.35 -19.99
C GLY A 655 2.54 -0.31 -18.51
N ALA A 656 2.86 -1.35 -17.73
CA ALA A 656 2.50 -1.43 -16.32
C ALA A 656 3.52 -2.28 -15.56
N LEU A 657 4.80 -1.88 -15.59
CA LEU A 657 5.82 -2.55 -14.79
C LEU A 657 5.56 -2.30 -13.30
N LEU A 658 5.25 -3.38 -12.60
CA LEU A 658 5.30 -3.43 -11.15
C LEU A 658 6.72 -3.79 -10.74
N ILE A 659 7.39 -2.92 -9.99
CA ILE A 659 8.62 -3.30 -9.30
C ILE A 659 8.24 -3.53 -7.85
N PRO A 660 8.38 -4.74 -7.30
CA PRO A 660 8.21 -4.95 -5.88
C PRO A 660 9.35 -4.26 -5.12
N VAL A 661 9.13 -3.01 -4.69
CA VAL A 661 10.07 -2.27 -3.84
C VAL A 661 9.64 -2.45 -2.38
N ALA A 662 10.57 -2.85 -1.51
CA ALA A 662 10.31 -3.00 -0.08
C ALA A 662 10.07 -1.63 0.56
N ILE A 663 9.10 -1.55 1.48
CA ILE A 663 8.71 -0.31 2.18
C ILE A 663 8.96 -0.44 3.68
N GLU A 664 9.67 0.54 4.25
CA GLU A 664 9.82 0.76 5.69
C GLU A 664 8.54 1.35 6.30
N THR A 665 8.18 0.91 7.51
CA THR A 665 7.14 1.56 8.33
C THR A 665 7.74 1.96 9.67
N ALA A 666 7.63 3.25 10.02
CA ALA A 666 8.28 3.86 11.18
C ALA A 666 7.72 3.34 12.52
N GLY A 667 8.63 2.91 13.40
CA GLY A 667 8.30 2.51 14.77
C GLY A 667 9.45 1.91 15.58
N GLY A 668 10.63 2.55 15.58
CA GLY A 668 11.76 2.20 16.47
C GLY A 668 12.92 1.48 15.78
N ALA A 669 14.00 2.23 15.53
CA ALA A 669 15.36 1.81 15.20
C ALA A 669 15.51 0.51 14.39
N VAL A 670 15.31 0.56 13.07
CA VAL A 670 15.80 -0.45 12.11
C VAL A 670 16.03 0.26 10.78
N GLU A 671 17.28 0.23 10.31
CA GLU A 671 17.83 0.83 9.07
C GLU A 671 17.76 -0.17 7.90
N THR A 672 17.13 0.27 6.79
CA THR A 672 17.43 0.06 5.37
C THR A 672 18.06 -1.29 4.96
N HIS A 673 17.35 -2.15 4.21
CA HIS A 673 17.94 -3.45 3.83
C HIS A 673 17.55 -4.05 2.48
N VAL A 674 17.06 -3.26 1.52
CA VAL A 674 17.38 -3.60 0.12
C VAL A 674 18.81 -3.16 -0.18
N GLN A 675 19.18 -1.97 0.32
CA GLN A 675 20.53 -1.41 0.31
C GLN A 675 21.55 -2.29 1.05
N THR A 676 21.22 -2.79 2.25
CA THR A 676 22.14 -3.62 3.06
C THR A 676 22.33 -5.05 2.52
N GLN A 677 21.33 -5.65 1.87
CA GLN A 677 21.51 -6.96 1.20
C GLN A 677 22.47 -6.89 0.01
N MET A 678 22.46 -5.76 -0.69
CA MET A 678 23.41 -5.49 -1.74
C MET A 678 24.81 -5.24 -1.15
N MET A 679 24.92 -4.48 -0.05
CA MET A 679 26.17 -4.25 0.68
C MET A 679 26.81 -5.53 1.25
N ASP A 680 26.02 -6.43 1.83
CA ASP A 680 26.49 -7.72 2.39
C ASP A 680 26.93 -8.69 1.27
N TRP A 681 26.31 -8.65 0.09
CA TRP A 681 26.77 -9.38 -1.10
C TRP A 681 28.04 -8.76 -1.70
N LEU A 682 28.13 -7.43 -1.74
CA LEU A 682 29.34 -6.69 -2.12
C LEU A 682 30.52 -6.99 -1.19
N GLU A 683 30.24 -7.27 0.08
CA GLU A 683 31.24 -7.62 1.09
C GLU A 683 31.59 -9.11 1.08
N ALA A 684 30.63 -10.01 0.79
CA ALA A 684 30.86 -11.44 0.59
C ALA A 684 31.58 -11.77 -0.74
N ASN A 685 31.31 -11.02 -1.81
CA ASN A 685 31.97 -11.14 -3.12
C ASN A 685 33.15 -10.18 -3.30
N LYS A 686 33.51 -9.42 -2.26
CA LYS A 686 34.74 -8.62 -2.19
C LYS A 686 36.01 -9.48 -2.28
N TYR A 687 35.88 -10.80 -2.07
CA TYR A 687 37.01 -11.72 -1.97
C TYR A 687 37.14 -12.75 -3.12
N ASP A 688 36.14 -12.90 -4.00
CA ASP A 688 36.21 -13.84 -5.13
C ASP A 688 36.45 -13.16 -6.50
N ASN A 689 36.63 -11.84 -6.55
CA ASN A 689 37.15 -11.16 -7.75
C ASN A 689 38.67 -11.31 -7.87
N THR A 690 39.16 -12.54 -8.04
CA THR A 690 40.46 -12.76 -8.70
C THR A 690 40.26 -12.76 -10.21
N ALA A 691 39.97 -11.58 -10.75
CA ALA A 691 40.35 -11.09 -12.08
C ALA A 691 39.78 -9.66 -12.23
N GLU A 692 40.64 -8.67 -11.96
CA GLU A 692 40.44 -7.22 -12.16
C GLU A 692 39.47 -6.56 -11.16
N ALA A 693 40.03 -6.12 -10.02
CA ALA A 693 39.42 -5.09 -9.19
C ALA A 693 39.15 -3.84 -10.03
N VAL A 694 37.97 -3.22 -9.88
CA VAL A 694 37.68 -1.89 -10.43
C VAL A 694 38.66 -0.91 -9.77
N ALA A 695 39.77 -0.62 -10.45
CA ALA A 695 40.87 0.18 -9.93
C ALA A 695 40.65 1.68 -10.19
N GLY A 696 39.62 2.05 -10.95
CA GLY A 696 39.21 3.43 -11.20
C GLY A 696 37.92 3.57 -12.01
N LEU A 697 37.61 4.82 -12.39
CA LEU A 697 36.42 5.23 -13.14
C LEU A 697 36.25 4.44 -14.45
N ASP A 698 37.34 4.13 -15.14
CA ASP A 698 37.33 3.41 -16.43
C ASP A 698 36.90 1.95 -16.31
N ASP A 699 37.24 1.28 -15.20
CA ASP A 699 36.82 -0.11 -14.96
C ASP A 699 35.32 -0.19 -14.60
N ALA A 700 34.82 0.81 -13.87
CA ALA A 700 33.40 0.93 -13.53
C ALA A 700 32.57 1.21 -14.79
N ARG A 701 33.08 2.05 -15.68
CA ARG A 701 32.52 2.30 -17.02
C ARG A 701 32.47 1.01 -17.84
N ALA A 702 33.59 0.31 -17.96
CA ALA A 702 33.65 -0.95 -18.69
C ALA A 702 32.69 -2.01 -18.11
N ALA A 703 32.51 -2.04 -16.78
CA ALA A 703 31.52 -2.90 -16.15
C ALA A 703 30.08 -2.48 -16.49
N GLY A 704 29.76 -1.18 -16.40
CA GLY A 704 28.46 -0.61 -16.77
C GLY A 704 28.07 -0.95 -18.20
N GLU A 705 28.98 -0.72 -19.15
CA GLU A 705 28.86 -1.06 -20.57
C GLU A 705 28.57 -2.54 -20.80
N ARG A 706 29.40 -3.42 -20.23
CA ARG A 706 29.21 -4.88 -20.33
C ARG A 706 27.83 -5.31 -19.86
N ARG A 707 27.32 -4.69 -18.80
CA ARG A 707 26.04 -5.05 -18.16
C ARG A 707 24.83 -4.53 -18.93
N ALA A 708 24.91 -3.29 -19.43
CA ALA A 708 23.87 -2.72 -20.29
C ALA A 708 23.67 -3.55 -21.58
N MET A 709 24.74 -4.17 -22.08
CA MET A 709 24.71 -5.01 -23.30
C MET A 709 24.05 -6.39 -23.11
N ILE A 710 23.90 -6.90 -21.88
CA ILE A 710 23.47 -8.29 -21.66
C ILE A 710 22.15 -8.63 -22.34
N PRO A 711 21.05 -7.85 -22.18
CA PRO A 711 19.78 -8.15 -22.83
C PRO A 711 19.87 -8.16 -24.34
N LEU A 712 20.62 -7.20 -24.91
CA LEU A 712 20.77 -7.03 -26.34
C LEU A 712 21.58 -8.18 -26.97
N LEU A 713 22.62 -8.66 -26.28
CA LEU A 713 23.39 -9.84 -26.69
C LEU A 713 22.57 -11.13 -26.60
N ALA A 714 21.82 -11.32 -25.50
CA ALA A 714 20.93 -12.47 -25.34
C ALA A 714 19.84 -12.51 -26.42
N TRP A 715 19.29 -11.34 -26.76
CA TRP A 715 18.36 -11.20 -27.87
C TRP A 715 19.03 -11.54 -29.22
N ALA A 716 20.21 -11.01 -29.50
CA ALA A 716 20.94 -11.29 -30.74
C ALA A 716 21.24 -12.78 -30.93
N GLU A 717 21.63 -13.46 -29.84
CA GLU A 717 21.81 -14.91 -29.82
C GLU A 717 20.49 -15.64 -30.11
N SER A 718 19.38 -15.22 -29.49
CA SER A 718 18.05 -15.81 -29.71
C SER A 718 17.55 -15.67 -31.15
N GLN A 719 17.97 -14.62 -31.85
CA GLN A 719 17.63 -14.37 -33.26
C GLN A 719 18.62 -15.02 -34.23
N GLY A 720 19.68 -15.66 -33.74
CA GLY A 720 20.71 -16.27 -34.58
C GLY A 720 21.46 -15.26 -35.46
N LEU A 721 21.70 -14.05 -34.95
CA LEU A 721 22.43 -13.02 -35.69
C LEU A 721 23.85 -13.50 -36.02
N SER A 722 24.32 -13.19 -37.23
CA SER A 722 25.71 -13.45 -37.63
C SER A 722 26.69 -12.59 -36.84
N GLU A 723 27.96 -13.01 -36.76
CA GLU A 723 28.98 -12.22 -36.08
C GLU A 723 29.09 -10.78 -36.61
N GLN A 724 28.86 -10.56 -37.92
CA GLN A 724 28.88 -9.23 -38.49
C GLN A 724 27.73 -8.37 -37.96
N GLN A 725 26.52 -8.93 -37.89
CA GLN A 725 25.36 -8.23 -37.33
C GLN A 725 25.53 -7.95 -35.85
N VAL A 726 26.14 -8.86 -35.10
CA VAL A 726 26.48 -8.63 -33.68
C VAL A 726 27.51 -7.53 -33.51
N ARG A 727 28.54 -7.46 -34.39
CA ARG A 727 29.51 -6.36 -34.41
C ARG A 727 28.85 -5.02 -34.69
N ASP A 728 28.03 -4.93 -35.75
CA ASP A 728 27.34 -3.69 -36.12
C ASP A 728 26.39 -3.23 -35.00
N MET A 729 25.65 -4.16 -34.38
CA MET A 729 24.78 -3.89 -33.23
C MET A 729 25.55 -3.40 -32.00
N ARG A 730 26.71 -4.01 -31.71
CA ARG A 730 27.59 -3.60 -30.60
C ARG A 730 28.10 -2.17 -30.81
N ASP A 731 28.55 -1.84 -32.02
CA ASP A 731 29.10 -0.53 -32.32
C ASP A 731 28.02 0.57 -32.21
N ASP A 732 26.78 0.29 -32.62
CA ASP A 732 25.64 1.19 -32.37
C ASP A 732 25.35 1.33 -30.87
N ALA A 733 25.32 0.21 -30.12
CA ALA A 733 25.06 0.25 -28.69
C ALA A 733 26.14 0.99 -27.89
N GLU A 734 27.42 0.85 -28.25
CA GLU A 734 28.54 1.61 -27.66
C GLU A 734 28.36 3.11 -27.88
N SER A 735 28.05 3.51 -29.12
CA SER A 735 27.72 4.91 -29.46
C SER A 735 26.53 5.43 -28.65
N ARG A 736 25.48 4.61 -28.49
CA ARG A 736 24.27 4.96 -27.71
C ARG A 736 24.56 5.10 -26.22
N TYR A 737 25.36 4.20 -25.64
CA TYR A 737 25.78 4.31 -24.25
C TYR A 737 26.53 5.63 -24.02
N GLY A 738 27.53 5.92 -24.86
CA GLY A 738 28.29 7.18 -24.81
C GLY A 738 27.40 8.42 -24.97
N ALA A 739 26.45 8.40 -25.90
CA ALA A 739 25.50 9.50 -26.09
C ALA A 739 24.57 9.70 -24.87
N GLY A 740 24.23 8.63 -24.15
CA GLY A 740 23.49 8.70 -22.90
C GLY A 740 24.32 9.36 -21.79
N ARG A 741 25.60 8.97 -21.68
CA ARG A 741 26.54 9.58 -20.74
C ARG A 741 26.69 11.08 -20.98
N ASN A 742 26.94 11.49 -22.23
CA ASN A 742 27.07 12.90 -22.60
C ASN A 742 25.79 13.72 -22.32
N LEU A 743 24.61 13.09 -22.37
CA LEU A 743 23.37 13.77 -21.98
C LEU A 743 23.32 14.04 -20.47
N SER A 744 23.92 13.18 -19.67
CA SER A 744 23.94 13.32 -18.22
C SER A 744 25.04 14.30 -17.79
N ASP A 745 26.23 14.21 -18.36
CA ASP A 745 27.43 14.97 -17.97
C ASP A 745 27.16 16.48 -17.72
N THR A 746 27.57 16.99 -16.54
CA THR A 746 27.44 18.43 -16.24
C THR A 746 28.67 19.27 -16.54
N ASP A 747 29.84 18.68 -16.78
CA ASP A 747 31.02 19.43 -17.17
C ASP A 747 30.86 19.98 -18.60
N ASP A 748 30.22 19.23 -19.50
CA ASP A 748 29.88 19.67 -20.86
C ASP A 748 28.77 20.74 -20.91
N ARG A 749 27.94 20.84 -19.85
CA ARG A 749 26.85 21.85 -19.75
C ARG A 749 27.31 23.18 -19.17
N ARG A 750 28.42 23.19 -18.42
CA ARG A 750 29.09 24.42 -17.98
C ARG A 750 30.08 24.81 -19.05
N GLY A 751 29.61 25.48 -20.11
CA GLY A 751 30.51 26.10 -21.09
C GLY A 751 31.64 26.85 -20.36
N HIS A 752 32.88 26.60 -20.80
CA HIS A 752 34.11 27.18 -20.25
C HIS A 752 34.03 28.67 -19.92
#